data_AF-A0A0J9X3B5-F1
#
_entry.id   AF-A0A0J9X3B5-F1
#
_cell.length_a   1.000
_cell.length_b   1.000
_cell.length_c   1.000
_cell.angle_alpha   90.00
_cell.angle_beta   90.00
_cell.angle_gamma   90.00
#
_symmetry.space_group_name_H-M   'P 1'
#
loop_
_entity.id
_entity.type
_entity.pdbx_description
1 polymer ?
#
loop_
_entity_poly.entity_id
_entity_poly.type
_entity_poly.pdbx_seq_one_letter_code
_entity_poly.pdbx_strand_id
1 'polypeptide(L)'
;MSDDNEPLTVLFGSVENVYQNVENLRKKLSARTRPAGLTLEVLGPDSKRHLIDRDGADDYLNCRGADDQPRKRHRISDSGFVGMSSHFDPHLLQFLDDGRLGDVRFRHVNTNPAFPVHFLKSPRDTANTEEQHATEISAQRERIRNMVKDTEQRLLELFFELVYPVYPIIDPSQFYAAYNRPGNTDNIDVGVLAGMLAISVTWNKYDPVLCLINFPRQLHDNLFAECNAAVERTLKSPTIETVQGLLLLMQWQTEQQEDLRAQLNRSKLVSVTFSLGIHLDCRDWNIAPEEKIMRERLWWSVYLAEKWASTNFGVPSGITLESSTWDYNKFISNNGEIPLFTNFIKLTLVLDKVMTELYSPRAYKVRYLDVATTIAKADEYLSELERWRAELPSEIREMSASSAMELKQNGILHLAELTVSVLLHRIKLHPACSRNNRIPRHELQAHRAQSYATIQRIVAFTLSITNSHIKTFWHTMVRYNFSTLFSFLVFFNLTSLTKREYNNSKLVLEKWNKTLQGLSKSWPSGPALAVERGNTPFAAVLKEEIDSKLVRYMGEGGAAGVAGTDPTASKRKRVPKRPAPPAPLVPIKGVHPRLDSTNTASQLLDPTARSGPALPLRFFANTSNDDNDDNNRKE
;
A
#
# COMPACT_ATOMS: atom_id res chain seq x y z
N MET A 1 40.43 -5.93 45.99
CA MET A 1 41.01 -5.97 44.63
C MET A 1 39.94 -6.60 43.75
N SER A 2 39.13 -5.89 42.97
CA SER A 2 38.98 -4.48 42.62
C SER A 2 37.48 -4.24 42.41
N ASP A 3 36.96 -3.13 42.93
CA ASP A 3 35.58 -2.68 42.73
C ASP A 3 35.41 -2.15 41.30
N ASP A 4 34.77 -2.92 40.42
CA ASP A 4 34.24 -2.43 39.14
C ASP A 4 32.76 -2.05 39.32
N ASN A 5 32.52 -1.05 40.15
CA ASN A 5 31.33 -0.22 40.09
C ASN A 5 31.69 0.99 39.22
N GLU A 6 31.58 0.87 37.90
CA GLU A 6 31.51 2.06 37.05
C GLU A 6 30.21 2.82 37.40
N PRO A 7 30.29 4.05 37.95
CA PRO A 7 29.09 4.82 38.20
C PRO A 7 28.53 5.31 36.86
N LEU A 8 27.20 5.36 36.75
CA LEU A 8 26.32 5.88 35.67
C LEU A 8 26.60 7.34 35.21
N THR A 9 27.86 7.74 35.14
CA THR A 9 28.34 9.12 34.98
C THR A 9 28.82 9.43 33.56
N VAL A 10 28.59 8.53 32.60
CA VAL A 10 29.13 8.64 31.23
C VAL A 10 28.10 9.13 30.20
N LEU A 11 26.81 9.27 30.55
CA LEU A 11 25.80 9.81 29.62
C LEU A 11 25.36 11.25 29.90
N PHE A 12 25.63 11.76 31.10
CA PHE A 12 25.44 13.15 31.44
C PHE A 12 26.71 13.57 32.19
N GLY A 13 27.45 14.55 31.65
CA GLY A 13 28.54 15.19 32.41
C GLY A 13 28.04 15.61 33.80
N SER A 14 28.98 15.84 34.74
CA SER A 14 28.69 16.10 36.17
C SER A 14 27.34 16.80 36.41
N VAL A 15 26.62 16.40 37.46
CA VAL A 15 25.28 16.92 37.78
C VAL A 15 25.21 18.47 37.74
N GLU A 16 26.31 19.18 38.06
CA GLU A 16 26.47 20.63 37.85
C GLU A 16 26.28 21.10 36.39
N ASN A 17 26.84 20.38 35.40
CA ASN A 17 26.66 20.67 33.98
C ASN A 17 25.20 20.51 33.54
N VAL A 18 24.45 19.57 34.14
CA VAL A 18 23.02 19.42 33.84
C VAL A 18 22.23 20.64 34.31
N TYR A 19 22.46 21.11 35.55
CA TYR A 19 21.79 22.30 36.06
C TYR A 19 22.16 23.57 35.28
N GLN A 20 23.44 23.74 34.92
CA GLN A 20 23.88 24.87 34.11
C GLN A 20 23.28 24.83 32.69
N ASN A 21 23.16 23.65 32.09
CA ASN A 21 22.52 23.47 30.79
C ASN A 21 21.01 23.71 30.86
N VAL A 22 20.35 23.26 31.92
CA VAL A 22 18.92 23.55 32.19
C VAL A 22 18.72 25.06 32.35
N GLU A 23 19.59 25.76 33.06
CA GLU A 23 19.49 27.22 33.25
C GLU A 23 19.76 27.98 31.93
N ASN A 24 20.69 27.51 31.10
CA ASN A 24 20.93 28.05 29.76
C ASN A 24 19.72 27.82 28.84
N LEU A 25 19.12 26.62 28.87
CA LEU A 25 17.87 26.29 28.18
C LEU A 25 16.72 27.18 28.69
N ARG A 26 16.62 27.38 30.00
CA ARG A 26 15.62 28.27 30.62
C ARG A 26 15.77 29.72 30.16
N LYS A 27 17.00 30.22 30.06
CA LYS A 27 17.30 31.55 29.49
C LYS A 27 16.90 31.63 28.02
N LYS A 28 17.25 30.64 27.19
CA LYS A 28 16.82 30.56 25.78
C LYS A 28 15.28 30.50 25.66
N LEU A 29 14.61 29.73 26.53
CA LEU A 29 13.15 29.68 26.63
C LEU A 29 12.61 31.07 26.98
N SER A 30 13.11 31.72 28.02
CA SER A 30 12.67 33.06 28.45
C SER A 30 12.89 34.16 27.41
N ALA A 31 13.91 34.00 26.55
CA ALA A 31 14.20 34.92 25.46
C ALA A 31 13.23 34.75 24.28
N ARG A 32 12.79 33.51 23.99
CA ARG A 32 11.79 33.20 22.96
C ARG A 32 10.34 33.34 23.45
N THR A 33 10.08 33.20 24.75
CA THR A 33 8.73 33.36 25.34
C THR A 33 8.41 34.82 25.72
N ARG A 34 9.25 35.80 25.38
CA ARG A 34 8.79 37.19 25.26
C ARG A 34 7.96 37.27 23.99
N PRO A 35 6.61 37.26 24.07
CA PRO A 35 5.79 37.25 22.88
C PRO A 35 5.80 38.68 22.34
N ALA A 36 6.50 38.92 21.24
CA ALA A 36 6.06 39.97 20.33
C ALA A 36 4.77 39.46 19.65
N GLY A 37 3.61 39.70 20.29
CA GLY A 37 2.32 39.71 19.60
C GLY A 37 1.59 38.38 19.37
N LEU A 38 1.54 37.45 20.33
CA LEU A 38 0.49 36.42 20.35
C LEU A 38 -0.67 36.87 21.26
N THR A 39 -1.49 37.79 20.76
CA THR A 39 -2.87 37.93 21.22
C THR A 39 -3.66 36.75 20.68
N LEU A 40 -4.24 35.95 21.58
CA LEU A 40 -5.27 34.97 21.26
C LEU A 40 -6.50 35.74 20.74
N GLU A 41 -6.57 36.00 19.45
CA GLU A 41 -7.83 36.39 18.81
C GLU A 41 -8.63 35.12 18.54
N VAL A 42 -9.75 34.99 19.25
CA VAL A 42 -10.83 34.08 18.89
C VAL A 42 -11.34 34.53 17.51
N LEU A 43 -10.91 33.83 16.46
CA LEU A 43 -11.34 34.09 15.09
C LEU A 43 -12.84 33.82 14.96
N GLY A 44 -13.62 34.88 14.83
CA GLY A 44 -14.97 34.83 14.27
C GLY A 44 -14.94 34.50 12.77
N PRO A 45 -16.06 34.03 12.19
CA PRO A 45 -16.12 33.55 10.82
C PRO A 45 -16.20 34.74 9.88
N ASP A 46 -15.05 35.23 9.42
CA ASP A 46 -14.83 35.95 8.16
C ASP A 46 -13.65 36.91 8.32
N SER A 47 -12.46 36.50 7.87
CA SER A 47 -11.40 37.44 7.46
C SER A 47 -10.28 36.72 6.71
N LYS A 48 -10.27 36.88 5.39
CA LYS A 48 -9.09 36.65 4.53
C LYS A 48 -8.09 37.78 4.77
N ARG A 49 -6.86 37.47 5.23
CA ARG A 49 -5.69 38.34 4.98
C ARG A 49 -4.44 37.52 4.71
N HIS A 50 -3.83 37.82 3.57
CA HIS A 50 -2.48 37.43 3.19
C HIS A 50 -1.48 38.03 4.18
N LEU A 51 -0.65 37.19 4.80
CA LEU A 51 0.62 37.61 5.38
C LEU A 51 1.66 37.54 4.26
N ILE A 52 1.92 38.70 3.65
CA ILE A 52 3.14 38.93 2.89
C ILE A 52 4.18 39.35 3.92
N ASP A 53 5.10 38.45 4.23
CA ASP A 53 6.30 38.78 4.99
C ASP A 53 7.30 39.46 4.03
N ARG A 54 7.26 40.79 4.00
CA ARG A 54 8.35 41.61 3.50
C ARG A 54 9.24 41.88 4.71
N ASP A 55 10.29 41.09 4.89
CA ASP A 55 11.58 41.46 5.49
C ASP A 55 12.46 40.22 5.74
N GLY A 56 12.71 39.44 4.67
CA GLY A 56 13.64 38.30 4.72
C GLY A 56 14.25 37.89 3.37
N ALA A 57 14.04 38.68 2.31
CA ALA A 57 14.39 38.29 0.95
C ALA A 57 15.78 38.75 0.46
N ASP A 58 16.48 39.64 1.18
CA ASP A 58 17.65 40.34 0.61
C ASP A 58 19.04 39.84 1.06
N ASP A 59 19.16 38.91 2.01
CA ASP A 59 20.49 38.47 2.51
C ASP A 59 21.04 37.17 1.87
N TYR A 60 20.36 36.60 0.86
CA TYR A 60 20.84 35.40 0.17
C TYR A 60 21.45 35.63 -1.22
N LEU A 61 21.51 36.89 -1.68
CA LEU A 61 21.96 37.22 -3.04
C LEU A 61 23.36 37.86 -3.15
N ASN A 62 24.08 38.09 -2.04
CA ASN A 62 25.34 38.85 -2.06
C ASN A 62 26.56 38.14 -1.44
N CYS A 63 26.77 36.86 -1.76
CA CYS A 63 28.05 36.20 -1.55
C CYS A 63 28.67 35.75 -2.89
N ARG A 64 28.92 36.69 -3.81
CA ARG A 64 29.88 36.48 -4.91
C ARG A 64 31.28 36.88 -4.43
N GLY A 65 31.83 36.08 -3.51
CA GLY A 65 33.25 36.06 -3.20
C GLY A 65 33.93 34.99 -4.06
N ALA A 66 35.06 35.31 -4.67
CA ALA A 66 35.72 34.55 -5.73
C ALA A 66 36.39 33.23 -5.29
N ASP A 67 35.86 32.51 -4.29
CA ASP A 67 36.41 31.24 -3.78
C ASP A 67 35.30 30.22 -3.41
N ASP A 68 34.18 30.27 -4.13
CA ASP A 68 33.00 29.45 -3.84
C ASP A 68 33.11 28.07 -4.53
N GLN A 69 33.85 27.15 -3.91
CA GLN A 69 33.52 25.73 -4.11
C GLN A 69 32.06 25.53 -3.68
N PRO A 70 31.19 24.93 -4.50
CA PRO A 70 29.78 24.79 -4.16
C PRO A 70 29.66 24.02 -2.84
N ARG A 71 29.28 24.71 -1.76
CA ARG A 71 28.93 24.09 -0.49
C ARG A 71 27.91 22.99 -0.80
N LYS A 72 28.31 21.72 -0.70
CA LYS A 72 27.45 20.56 -0.94
C LYS A 72 26.15 20.79 -0.15
N ARG A 73 25.03 21.04 -0.85
CA ARG A 73 23.70 21.09 -0.22
C ARG A 73 23.51 19.75 0.47
N HIS A 74 23.59 19.71 1.79
CA HIS A 74 23.52 18.46 2.54
C HIS A 74 22.09 17.93 2.40
N ARG A 75 21.91 16.82 1.68
CA ARG A 75 20.62 16.10 1.64
C ARG A 75 20.30 15.56 3.04
N ILE A 76 19.01 15.41 3.35
CA ILE A 76 18.52 14.76 4.59
C ILE A 76 18.74 13.22 4.54
N SER A 77 19.34 12.70 3.47
CA SER A 77 19.45 11.29 3.12
C SER A 77 20.11 10.39 4.17
N ASP A 78 20.84 10.92 5.16
CA ASP A 78 21.56 10.11 6.15
C ASP A 78 20.98 10.32 7.56
N SER A 79 19.69 10.65 7.64
CA SER A 79 19.08 11.07 8.88
C SER A 79 17.67 10.53 9.10
N GLY A 80 17.43 10.03 10.31
CA GLY A 80 16.17 9.44 10.75
C GLY A 80 15.28 10.48 11.42
N PHE A 81 14.03 10.54 10.99
CA PHE A 81 12.99 11.41 11.54
C PHE A 81 12.76 11.14 13.04
N VAL A 82 12.63 12.22 13.81
CA VAL A 82 12.29 12.19 15.24
C VAL A 82 10.79 12.40 15.40
N GLY A 83 10.06 11.33 15.70
CA GLY A 83 8.62 11.39 15.97
C GLY A 83 8.28 12.16 17.24
N MET A 84 7.03 12.63 17.34
CA MET A 84 6.54 13.45 18.45
C MET A 84 6.61 12.77 19.82
N SER A 85 6.55 11.44 19.86
CA SER A 85 6.68 10.64 21.09
C SER A 85 8.08 10.06 21.29
N SER A 86 9.09 10.57 20.58
CA SER A 86 10.46 10.10 20.68
C SER A 86 11.07 10.41 22.05
N HIS A 87 12.07 9.61 22.45
CA HIS A 87 12.90 9.89 23.63
C HIS A 87 13.76 11.15 23.45
N PHE A 88 13.98 11.58 22.20
CA PHE A 88 14.42 12.94 21.90
C PHE A 88 13.18 13.82 21.70
N ASP A 89 12.72 14.50 22.74
CA ASP A 89 11.54 15.38 22.68
C ASP A 89 11.74 16.48 21.61
N PRO A 90 10.95 16.50 20.52
CA PRO A 90 11.09 17.51 19.48
C PRO A 90 10.89 18.95 19.98
N HIS A 91 9.98 19.17 20.92
CA HIS A 91 9.75 20.50 21.47
C HIS A 91 10.88 20.96 22.38
N LEU A 92 11.70 20.06 22.91
CA LEU A 92 12.93 20.43 23.60
C LEU A 92 14.05 20.71 22.59
N LEU A 93 14.18 19.85 21.57
CA LEU A 93 15.23 19.97 20.56
C LEU A 93 15.21 21.32 19.83
N GLN A 94 14.04 21.91 19.57
CA GLN A 94 13.92 23.21 18.88
C GLN A 94 14.67 24.37 19.56
N PHE A 95 15.03 24.25 20.84
CA PHE A 95 15.78 25.27 21.59
C PHE A 95 17.30 25.07 21.53
N LEU A 96 17.74 23.92 21.03
CA LEU A 96 19.13 23.65 20.76
C LEU A 96 19.49 24.22 19.38
N ASP A 97 20.75 24.57 19.20
CA ASP A 97 21.24 25.02 17.89
C ASP A 97 21.54 23.79 17.04
N ASP A 98 21.39 23.91 15.71
CA ASP A 98 21.78 22.85 14.76
C ASP A 98 23.21 22.39 15.06
N GLY A 99 23.39 21.10 15.32
CA GLY A 99 24.71 20.62 15.69
C GLY A 99 24.69 19.28 16.41
N ARG A 100 24.70 19.33 17.75
CA ARG A 100 25.01 18.16 18.61
C ARG A 100 24.32 18.25 19.97
N LEU A 101 23.71 17.14 20.41
CA LEU A 101 23.36 16.87 21.80
C LEU A 101 24.21 15.67 22.26
N GLY A 102 25.32 15.94 22.94
CA GLY A 102 26.35 14.94 23.20
C GLY A 102 26.95 14.41 21.89
N ASP A 103 26.95 13.09 21.72
CA ASP A 103 27.40 12.43 20.48
C ASP A 103 26.36 12.41 19.36
N VAL A 104 25.10 12.72 19.68
CA VAL A 104 24.00 12.68 18.72
C VAL A 104 23.95 13.98 17.93
N ARG A 105 24.00 13.87 16.61
CA ARG A 105 23.81 15.01 15.70
C ARG A 105 22.36 15.06 15.26
N PHE A 106 21.75 16.24 15.28
CA PHE A 106 20.41 16.45 14.74
C PHE A 106 20.38 17.67 13.83
N ARG A 107 19.35 17.74 13.00
CA ARG A 107 19.09 18.83 12.06
C ARG A 107 17.65 19.31 12.19
N HIS A 108 17.48 20.63 12.29
CA HIS A 108 16.23 21.34 12.13
C HIS A 108 15.92 21.52 10.65
N VAL A 109 14.68 21.23 10.26
CA VAL A 109 14.24 21.46 8.88
C VAL A 109 13.14 22.52 8.80
N ASN A 110 12.48 22.88 9.89
CA ASN A 110 11.48 23.95 9.90
C ASN A 110 11.68 24.88 11.10
N THR A 111 11.00 26.03 11.06
CA THR A 111 11.01 27.04 12.12
C THR A 111 9.70 27.09 12.90
N ASN A 112 8.70 26.28 12.51
CA ASN A 112 7.38 26.26 13.14
C ASN A 112 7.46 25.64 14.56
N PRO A 113 7.25 26.42 15.64
CA PRO A 113 7.38 25.91 17.00
C PRO A 113 6.21 25.02 17.43
N ALA A 114 5.07 25.06 16.73
CA ALA A 114 3.90 24.24 17.05
C ALA A 114 4.04 22.79 16.55
N PHE A 115 4.88 22.56 15.55
CA PHE A 115 5.18 21.24 15.02
C PHE A 115 6.65 21.18 14.59
N PRO A 116 7.58 21.09 15.54
CA PRO A 116 9.00 21.12 15.23
C PRO A 116 9.42 19.78 14.62
N VAL A 117 10.12 19.83 13.48
CA VAL A 117 10.57 18.65 12.75
C VAL A 117 12.08 18.55 12.82
N HIS A 118 12.55 17.40 13.31
CA HIS A 118 13.97 17.10 13.46
C HIS A 118 14.35 15.77 12.84
N PHE A 119 15.60 15.70 12.42
CA PHE A 119 16.21 14.48 11.92
C PHE A 119 17.52 14.20 12.66
N LEU A 120 17.68 12.98 13.17
CA LEU A 120 18.93 12.51 13.76
C LEU A 120 19.85 12.02 12.66
N LYS A 121 21.05 12.55 12.60
CA LYS A 121 22.06 12.07 11.66
C LYS A 121 22.63 10.75 12.17
N SER A 122 22.66 9.75 11.29
CA SER A 122 23.28 8.47 11.61
C SER A 122 24.75 8.65 11.98
N PRO A 123 25.31 7.85 12.91
CA PRO A 123 26.76 7.77 13.10
C PRO A 123 27.43 7.49 11.75
N ARG A 124 28.56 8.13 11.47
CA ARG A 124 29.31 7.79 10.25
C ARG A 124 29.86 6.39 10.41
N ASP A 125 29.79 5.62 9.33
CA ASP A 125 30.47 4.34 9.24
C ASP A 125 31.98 4.54 9.42
N THR A 126 32.68 3.47 9.80
CA THR A 126 34.16 3.52 9.84
C THR A 126 34.71 3.76 8.44
N ALA A 127 35.85 4.44 8.32
CA ALA A 127 36.46 4.73 7.02
C ALA A 127 36.66 3.47 6.15
N ASN A 128 37.00 2.34 6.78
CA ASN A 128 37.15 1.06 6.10
C ASN A 128 35.83 0.54 5.49
N THR A 129 34.71 0.75 6.18
CA THR A 129 33.38 0.38 5.69
C THR A 129 32.97 1.27 4.52
N GLU A 130 33.22 2.58 4.59
CA GLU A 130 32.92 3.52 3.51
C GLU A 130 33.71 3.17 2.21
N GLU A 131 35.00 2.81 2.33
CA GLU A 131 35.84 2.42 1.20
C GLU A 131 35.39 1.08 0.57
N GLN A 132 35.04 0.10 1.40
CA GLN A 132 34.49 -1.17 0.93
C GLN A 132 33.18 -0.97 0.17
N HIS A 133 32.28 -0.14 0.71
CA HIS A 133 31.01 0.19 0.06
C HIS A 133 31.24 0.91 -1.28
N ALA A 134 32.17 1.87 -1.34
CA ALA A 134 32.50 2.58 -2.57
C ALA A 134 33.05 1.64 -3.67
N THR A 135 33.90 0.69 -3.27
CA THR A 135 34.46 -0.32 -4.17
C THR A 135 33.36 -1.25 -4.70
N GLU A 136 32.47 -1.71 -3.81
CA GLU A 136 31.35 -2.58 -4.19
C GLU A 136 30.37 -1.87 -5.13
N ILE A 137 30.03 -0.60 -4.85
CA ILE A 137 29.17 0.24 -5.71
C ILE A 137 29.80 0.41 -7.10
N SER A 138 31.10 0.65 -7.18
CA SER A 138 31.83 0.80 -8.44
C SER A 138 31.80 -0.51 -9.25
N ALA A 139 32.05 -1.64 -8.60
CA ALA A 139 31.97 -2.95 -9.23
C ALA A 139 30.53 -3.28 -9.70
N GLN A 140 29.53 -2.93 -8.89
CA GLN A 140 28.12 -3.09 -9.23
C GLN A 140 27.72 -2.26 -10.45
N ARG A 141 28.14 -1.00 -10.51
CA ARG A 141 27.90 -0.13 -11.66
C ARG A 141 28.51 -0.69 -12.94
N GLU A 142 29.73 -1.22 -12.86
CA GLU A 142 30.39 -1.85 -14.01
C GLU A 142 29.65 -3.11 -14.49
N ARG A 143 29.15 -3.95 -13.56
CA ARG A 143 28.30 -5.10 -13.93
C ARG A 143 27.03 -4.63 -14.67
N ILE A 144 26.33 -3.64 -14.14
CA ILE A 144 25.11 -3.09 -14.76
C ILE A 144 25.42 -2.55 -16.17
N ARG A 145 26.45 -1.70 -16.32
CA ARG A 145 26.87 -1.16 -17.63
C ARG A 145 27.16 -2.26 -18.65
N ASN A 146 27.85 -3.31 -18.24
CA ASN A 146 28.14 -4.45 -19.11
C ASN A 146 26.89 -5.22 -19.51
N MET A 147 25.89 -5.33 -18.63
CA MET A 147 24.62 -6.02 -18.91
C MET A 147 23.74 -5.28 -19.93
N VAL A 148 23.80 -3.94 -19.97
CA VAL A 148 22.99 -3.10 -20.88
C VAL A 148 23.83 -2.32 -21.89
N LYS A 149 25.02 -2.83 -22.21
CA LYS A 149 25.94 -2.19 -23.15
C LYS A 149 25.22 -1.85 -24.45
N ASP A 150 25.45 -0.63 -24.96
CA ASP A 150 24.86 -0.06 -26.18
C ASP A 150 23.32 0.08 -26.18
N THR A 151 22.64 -0.25 -25.08
CA THR A 151 21.17 -0.22 -24.96
C THR A 151 20.64 0.64 -23.83
N GLU A 152 21.50 0.99 -22.85
CA GLU A 152 21.16 1.75 -21.64
C GLU A 152 20.31 2.99 -21.92
N GLN A 153 20.78 3.88 -22.80
CA GLN A 153 20.10 5.14 -23.09
C GLN A 153 18.67 4.93 -23.61
N ARG A 154 18.48 4.01 -24.58
CA ARG A 154 17.14 3.71 -25.14
C ARG A 154 16.23 3.07 -24.09
N LEU A 155 16.77 2.22 -23.22
CA LEU A 155 16.01 1.64 -22.11
C LEU A 155 15.56 2.74 -21.12
N LEU A 156 16.41 3.73 -20.83
CA LEU A 156 16.05 4.86 -19.98
C LEU A 156 15.00 5.77 -20.63
N GLU A 157 15.09 6.01 -21.95
CA GLU A 157 14.06 6.74 -22.70
C GLU A 157 12.70 6.03 -22.61
N LEU A 158 12.66 4.70 -22.77
CA LEU A 158 11.44 3.91 -22.58
C LEU A 158 10.87 4.01 -21.15
N PHE A 159 11.73 4.14 -20.13
CA PHE A 159 11.26 4.32 -18.75
C PHE A 159 10.44 5.60 -18.63
N PHE A 160 10.98 6.73 -19.09
CA PHE A 160 10.30 8.01 -18.95
C PHE A 160 9.09 8.15 -19.87
N GLU A 161 9.10 7.50 -21.04
CA GLU A 161 7.94 7.49 -21.93
C GLU A 161 6.77 6.66 -21.37
N LEU A 162 7.06 5.45 -20.86
CA LEU A 162 6.02 4.46 -20.53
C LEU A 162 5.63 4.44 -19.05
N VAL A 163 6.58 4.69 -18.14
CA VAL A 163 6.41 4.46 -16.69
C VAL A 163 6.09 5.76 -15.96
N TYR A 164 6.82 6.83 -16.23
CA TYR A 164 6.70 8.12 -15.52
C TYR A 164 5.27 8.69 -15.45
N PRO A 165 4.42 8.64 -16.50
CA PRO A 165 3.07 9.22 -16.43
C PRO A 165 2.14 8.58 -15.38
N VAL A 166 2.42 7.32 -14.99
CA VAL A 166 1.63 6.57 -14.00
C VAL A 166 2.40 6.44 -12.68
N TYR A 167 3.73 6.44 -12.76
CA TYR A 167 4.62 6.17 -11.64
C TYR A 167 5.77 7.18 -11.59
N PRO A 168 5.50 8.46 -11.27
CA PRO A 168 6.46 9.56 -11.32
C PRO A 168 7.38 9.58 -10.09
N ILE A 169 8.08 8.47 -9.87
CA ILE A 169 8.96 8.26 -8.72
C ILE A 169 10.36 8.88 -8.91
N ILE A 170 10.69 9.29 -10.14
CA ILE A 170 11.98 9.88 -10.54
C ILE A 170 11.68 11.10 -11.40
N ASP A 171 12.34 12.22 -11.12
CA ASP A 171 12.19 13.44 -11.92
C ASP A 171 13.08 13.40 -13.18
N PRO A 172 12.52 13.51 -14.40
CA PRO A 172 13.28 13.39 -15.63
C PRO A 172 14.35 14.48 -15.76
N SER A 173 14.02 15.72 -15.38
CA SER A 173 14.93 16.87 -15.51
C SER A 173 16.15 16.69 -14.60
N GLN A 174 15.95 16.33 -13.35
CA GLN A 174 17.05 16.05 -12.42
C GLN A 174 17.85 14.81 -12.84
N PHE A 175 17.17 13.76 -13.30
CA PHE A 175 17.83 12.54 -13.75
C PHE A 175 18.77 12.81 -14.93
N TYR A 176 18.27 13.41 -16.02
CA TYR A 176 19.08 13.67 -17.21
C TYR A 176 20.18 14.72 -16.96
N ALA A 177 19.95 15.69 -16.07
CA ALA A 177 20.99 16.62 -15.64
C ALA A 177 22.15 15.91 -14.91
N ALA A 178 21.85 14.87 -14.14
CA ALA A 178 22.87 14.03 -13.50
C ALA A 178 23.51 13.05 -14.49
N TYR A 179 22.72 12.43 -15.36
CA TYR A 179 23.15 11.43 -16.34
C TYR A 179 24.12 12.00 -17.38
N ASN A 180 23.81 13.17 -17.94
CA ASN A 180 24.58 13.79 -19.02
C ASN A 180 25.77 14.62 -18.52
N ARG A 181 26.04 14.65 -17.21
CA ARG A 181 27.13 15.46 -16.65
C ARG A 181 28.49 14.90 -17.10
N PRO A 182 29.32 15.67 -17.82
CA PRO A 182 30.62 15.19 -18.31
C PRO A 182 31.53 14.74 -17.16
N GLY A 183 32.15 13.57 -17.31
CA GLY A 183 33.15 13.05 -16.37
C GLY A 183 32.60 12.53 -15.02
N ASN A 184 31.28 12.45 -14.84
CA ASN A 184 30.71 11.96 -13.58
C ASN A 184 29.29 11.34 -13.75
N THR A 185 29.21 10.21 -14.46
CA THR A 185 28.01 9.34 -14.51
C THR A 185 27.75 8.60 -13.18
N ASP A 186 28.60 8.80 -12.16
CA ASP A 186 28.47 8.17 -10.84
C ASP A 186 27.45 8.86 -9.91
N ASN A 187 26.82 9.95 -10.37
CA ASN A 187 25.86 10.73 -9.58
C ASN A 187 24.48 10.08 -9.44
N ILE A 188 24.18 9.03 -10.22
CA ILE A 188 22.90 8.31 -10.13
C ILE A 188 23.10 7.08 -9.25
N ASP A 189 22.20 6.88 -8.30
CA ASP A 189 22.21 5.69 -7.46
C ASP A 189 22.12 4.42 -8.31
N VAL A 190 23.04 3.48 -8.04
CA VAL A 190 23.19 2.25 -8.83
C VAL A 190 21.97 1.34 -8.73
N GLY A 191 21.29 1.35 -7.58
CA GLY A 191 20.09 0.56 -7.36
C GLY A 191 18.90 1.10 -8.12
N VAL A 192 18.71 2.42 -8.09
CA VAL A 192 17.67 3.11 -8.88
C VAL A 192 17.91 2.88 -10.37
N LEU A 193 19.14 3.08 -10.86
CA LEU A 193 19.48 2.83 -12.27
C LEU A 193 19.17 1.39 -12.69
N ALA A 194 19.60 0.40 -11.89
CA ALA A 194 19.34 -1.00 -12.16
C ALA A 194 17.83 -1.32 -12.22
N GLY A 195 17.04 -0.78 -11.29
CA GLY A 195 15.58 -0.98 -11.26
C GLY A 195 14.87 -0.31 -12.44
N MET A 196 15.28 0.90 -12.84
CA MET A 196 14.74 1.56 -14.05
C MET A 196 14.98 0.71 -15.29
N LEU A 197 16.23 0.25 -15.48
CA LEU A 197 16.61 -0.60 -16.60
C LEU A 197 15.84 -1.93 -16.58
N ALA A 198 15.71 -2.56 -15.41
CA ALA A 198 14.98 -3.83 -15.25
C ALA A 198 13.54 -3.73 -15.72
N ILE A 199 12.84 -2.66 -15.30
CA ILE A 199 11.46 -2.38 -15.71
C ILE A 199 11.42 -2.18 -17.24
N SER A 200 12.28 -1.30 -17.78
CA SER A 200 12.29 -0.95 -19.21
C SER A 200 12.52 -2.13 -20.16
N VAL A 201 13.33 -3.11 -19.75
CA VAL A 201 13.62 -4.31 -20.56
C VAL A 201 12.34 -5.02 -21.00
N THR A 202 11.25 -4.92 -20.24
CA THR A 202 9.96 -5.57 -20.60
C THR A 202 9.33 -5.04 -21.89
N TRP A 203 9.68 -3.83 -22.34
CA TRP A 203 9.18 -3.21 -23.57
C TRP A 203 10.20 -3.19 -24.71
N ASN A 204 11.34 -3.88 -24.58
CA ASN A 204 12.37 -3.95 -25.63
C ASN A 204 11.82 -4.34 -27.01
N LYS A 205 10.85 -5.27 -27.05
CA LYS A 205 10.17 -5.76 -28.26
C LYS A 205 9.32 -4.72 -28.98
N TYR A 206 9.03 -3.59 -28.35
CA TYR A 206 8.25 -2.51 -28.92
C TYR A 206 9.09 -1.33 -29.40
N ASP A 207 10.39 -1.30 -29.05
CA ASP A 207 11.33 -0.31 -29.56
C ASP A 207 11.91 -0.75 -30.91
N PRO A 208 12.00 0.14 -31.92
CA PRO A 208 12.47 -0.20 -33.27
C PRO A 208 13.89 -0.77 -33.35
N VAL A 209 14.76 -0.48 -32.37
CA VAL A 209 16.16 -0.92 -32.37
C VAL A 209 16.35 -2.06 -31.37
N LEU A 210 15.83 -1.93 -30.16
CA LEU A 210 16.00 -2.93 -29.11
C LEU A 210 15.31 -4.26 -29.47
N CYS A 211 14.26 -4.25 -30.30
CA CYS A 211 13.62 -5.49 -30.76
C CYS A 211 14.51 -6.35 -31.67
N LEU A 212 15.57 -5.78 -32.24
CA LEU A 212 16.57 -6.50 -33.05
C LEU A 212 17.70 -7.09 -32.21
N ILE A 213 17.78 -6.73 -30.93
CA ILE A 213 18.84 -7.15 -30.01
C ILE A 213 18.39 -8.39 -29.24
N ASN A 214 19.22 -9.42 -29.24
CA ASN A 214 18.96 -10.64 -28.47
C ASN A 214 19.40 -10.45 -27.02
N PHE A 215 18.48 -9.99 -26.16
CA PHE A 215 18.75 -9.84 -24.74
C PHE A 215 18.88 -11.20 -24.03
N PRO A 216 19.80 -11.33 -23.05
CA PRO A 216 19.86 -12.51 -22.20
C PRO A 216 18.53 -12.76 -21.49
N ARG A 217 18.08 -14.02 -21.44
CA ARG A 217 16.79 -14.39 -20.83
C ARG A 217 16.68 -13.92 -19.37
N GLN A 218 17.78 -13.97 -18.62
CA GLN A 218 17.84 -13.59 -17.20
C GLN A 218 18.13 -12.10 -16.99
N LEU A 219 18.23 -11.27 -18.03
CA LEU A 219 18.62 -9.87 -17.89
C LEU A 219 17.71 -9.09 -16.93
N HIS A 220 16.39 -9.26 -17.09
CA HIS A 220 15.38 -8.63 -16.23
C HIS A 220 15.61 -8.96 -14.74
N ASP A 221 15.76 -10.24 -14.41
CA ASP A 221 15.92 -10.70 -13.03
C ASP A 221 17.29 -10.33 -12.46
N ASN A 222 18.34 -10.36 -13.29
CA ASN A 222 19.67 -9.96 -12.87
C ASN A 222 19.74 -8.45 -12.56
N LEU A 223 19.08 -7.60 -13.36
CA LEU A 223 19.03 -6.15 -13.09
C LEU A 223 18.25 -5.86 -11.81
N PHE A 224 17.12 -6.53 -11.58
CA PHE A 224 16.40 -6.41 -10.32
C PHE A 224 17.18 -6.97 -9.12
N ALA A 225 17.98 -8.02 -9.31
CA ALA A 225 18.86 -8.53 -8.26
C ALA A 225 19.92 -7.49 -7.86
N GLU A 226 20.51 -6.75 -8.83
CA GLU A 226 21.41 -5.64 -8.54
C GLU A 226 20.68 -4.49 -7.82
N CYS A 227 19.44 -4.16 -8.23
CA CYS A 227 18.60 -3.19 -7.52
C CYS A 227 18.36 -3.61 -6.07
N ASN A 228 18.00 -4.88 -5.84
CA ASN A 228 17.77 -5.42 -4.50
C ASN A 228 19.05 -5.39 -3.65
N ALA A 229 20.19 -5.80 -4.21
CA ALA A 229 21.47 -5.74 -3.51
C ALA A 229 21.84 -4.31 -3.07
N ALA A 230 21.59 -3.31 -3.93
CA ALA A 230 21.81 -1.91 -3.59
C ALA A 230 20.87 -1.39 -2.50
N VAL A 231 19.60 -1.77 -2.56
CA VAL A 231 18.62 -1.44 -1.51
C VAL A 231 19.03 -2.07 -0.18
N GLU A 232 19.34 -3.38 -0.13
CA GLU A 232 19.76 -4.05 1.11
C GLU A 232 20.98 -3.39 1.74
N ARG A 233 21.94 -2.93 0.93
CA ARG A 233 23.12 -2.20 1.41
C ARG A 233 22.74 -0.87 2.08
N THR A 234 21.78 -0.14 1.51
CA THR A 234 21.37 1.18 1.99
C THR A 234 20.34 1.14 3.12
N LEU A 235 19.68 0.02 3.41
CA LEU A 235 18.66 -0.08 4.46
C LEU A 235 19.13 0.34 5.87
N LYS A 236 20.45 0.26 6.16
CA LYS A 236 21.02 0.71 7.45
C LYS A 236 21.08 2.24 7.58
N SER A 237 21.20 2.94 6.45
CA SER A 237 21.19 4.40 6.36
C SER A 237 20.37 4.78 5.12
N PRO A 238 19.05 4.64 5.19
CA PRO A 238 18.20 4.71 4.01
C PRO A 238 18.16 6.13 3.45
N THR A 239 18.01 6.26 2.14
CA THR A 239 17.92 7.52 1.42
C THR A 239 16.61 7.62 0.63
N ILE A 240 16.37 8.76 -0.03
CA ILE A 240 15.26 8.92 -0.98
C ILE A 240 15.35 7.86 -2.09
N GLU A 241 16.57 7.59 -2.56
CA GLU A 241 16.87 6.57 -3.56
C GLU A 241 16.57 5.15 -3.05
N THR A 242 16.73 4.88 -1.75
CA THR A 242 16.26 3.61 -1.14
C THR A 242 14.75 3.43 -1.31
N VAL A 243 13.96 4.49 -1.14
CA VAL A 243 12.49 4.44 -1.36
C VAL A 243 12.16 4.23 -2.83
N GLN A 244 12.85 4.93 -3.73
CA GLN A 244 12.71 4.73 -5.18
C GLN A 244 13.05 3.29 -5.59
N GLY A 245 14.15 2.75 -5.08
CA GLY A 245 14.56 1.36 -5.29
C GLY A 245 13.53 0.36 -4.77
N LEU A 246 13.00 0.56 -3.56
CA LEU A 246 11.93 -0.30 -3.01
C LEU A 246 10.65 -0.22 -3.85
N LEU A 247 10.26 0.96 -4.35
CA LEU A 247 9.13 1.15 -5.26
C LEU A 247 9.34 0.40 -6.59
N LEU A 248 10.56 0.44 -7.16
CA LEU A 248 10.93 -0.33 -8.34
C LEU A 248 10.87 -1.84 -8.06
N LEU A 249 11.39 -2.30 -6.92
CA LEU A 249 11.36 -3.71 -6.50
C LEU A 249 9.95 -4.24 -6.27
N MET A 250 8.99 -3.39 -5.90
CA MET A 250 7.57 -3.77 -5.84
C MET A 250 7.01 -4.15 -7.22
N GLN A 251 7.68 -3.75 -8.32
CA GLN A 251 7.33 -4.16 -9.68
C GLN A 251 8.00 -5.47 -10.11
N TRP A 252 8.91 -6.05 -9.32
CA TRP A 252 9.65 -7.25 -9.68
C TRP A 252 8.80 -8.53 -9.58
N GLN A 253 8.41 -9.07 -10.75
CA GLN A 253 7.70 -10.34 -10.91
C GLN A 253 8.69 -11.48 -11.16
N THR A 254 8.55 -12.62 -10.48
CA THR A 254 9.41 -13.80 -10.63
C THR A 254 8.59 -15.09 -10.51
N GLU A 255 8.92 -16.16 -11.23
CA GLU A 255 8.12 -17.39 -11.18
C GLU A 255 8.11 -18.11 -9.80
N GLN A 256 8.97 -17.72 -8.85
CA GLN A 256 9.15 -18.37 -7.54
C GLN A 256 8.94 -17.39 -6.36
N GLN A 257 8.18 -17.82 -5.34
CA GLN A 257 8.03 -17.16 -4.03
C GLN A 257 7.67 -15.65 -4.03
N GLU A 258 6.88 -15.20 -5.01
CA GLU A 258 6.52 -13.77 -5.18
C GLU A 258 5.89 -13.15 -3.92
N ASP A 259 4.98 -13.88 -3.27
CA ASP A 259 4.10 -13.29 -2.26
C ASP A 259 4.84 -12.88 -0.97
N LEU A 260 5.84 -13.66 -0.52
CA LEU A 260 6.59 -13.33 0.71
C LEU A 260 7.59 -12.19 0.48
N ARG A 261 8.34 -12.22 -0.63
CA ARG A 261 9.29 -11.16 -0.96
C ARG A 261 8.58 -9.83 -1.15
N ALA A 262 7.47 -9.81 -1.90
CA ALA A 262 6.68 -8.61 -2.10
C ALA A 262 6.15 -8.05 -0.77
N GLN A 263 5.71 -8.91 0.16
CA GLN A 263 5.27 -8.49 1.49
C GLN A 263 6.42 -7.90 2.32
N LEU A 264 7.61 -8.50 2.30
CA LEU A 264 8.78 -7.97 3.00
C LEU A 264 9.21 -6.62 2.43
N ASN A 265 9.27 -6.49 1.11
CA ASN A 265 9.62 -5.23 0.44
C ASN A 265 8.58 -4.14 0.72
N ARG A 266 7.28 -4.48 0.77
CA ARG A 266 6.23 -3.56 1.21
C ARG A 266 6.48 -3.08 2.64
N SER A 267 6.77 -3.98 3.58
CA SER A 267 7.04 -3.60 4.98
C SER A 267 8.28 -2.71 5.11
N LYS A 268 9.35 -3.02 4.37
CA LYS A 268 10.56 -2.18 4.27
C LYS A 268 10.22 -0.80 3.73
N LEU A 269 9.43 -0.74 2.64
CA LEU A 269 9.01 0.52 2.01
C LEU A 269 8.29 1.43 2.99
N VAL A 270 7.30 0.92 3.73
CA VAL A 270 6.56 1.69 4.74
C VAL A 270 7.50 2.18 5.84
N SER A 271 8.32 1.29 6.40
CA SER A 271 9.25 1.63 7.49
C SER A 271 10.24 2.72 7.09
N VAL A 272 10.87 2.58 5.92
CA VAL A 272 11.83 3.55 5.38
C VAL A 272 11.16 4.90 5.04
N THR A 273 9.93 4.86 4.51
CA THR A 273 9.18 6.10 4.20
C THR A 273 8.90 6.91 5.47
N PHE A 274 8.55 6.22 6.57
CA PHE A 274 8.35 6.88 7.86
C PHE A 274 9.66 7.37 8.48
N SER A 275 10.72 6.56 8.43
CA SER A 275 12.03 6.96 8.97
C SER A 275 12.63 8.17 8.25
N LEU A 276 12.30 8.39 6.97
CA LEU A 276 12.75 9.56 6.20
C LEU A 276 11.84 10.78 6.31
N GLY A 277 10.75 10.70 7.08
CA GLY A 277 9.79 11.80 7.21
C GLY A 277 9.06 12.12 5.91
N ILE A 278 9.03 11.22 4.91
CA ILE A 278 8.38 11.46 3.61
C ILE A 278 6.87 11.62 3.76
N HIS A 279 6.29 11.03 4.80
CA HIS A 279 4.89 11.17 5.19
C HIS A 279 4.50 12.57 5.70
N LEU A 280 5.47 13.46 5.91
CA LEU A 280 5.22 14.81 6.40
C LEU A 280 5.26 15.82 5.26
N ASP A 281 4.31 16.75 5.28
CA ASP A 281 4.31 17.94 4.45
C ASP A 281 5.59 18.75 4.73
N CYS A 282 6.39 18.93 3.67
CA CYS A 282 7.68 19.58 3.73
C CYS A 282 7.71 20.95 3.02
N ARG A 283 6.55 21.52 2.71
CA ARG A 283 6.47 22.81 1.99
C ARG A 283 7.11 23.96 2.75
N ASP A 284 7.00 23.98 4.06
CA ASP A 284 7.61 24.96 4.97
C ASP A 284 9.05 24.61 5.36
N TRP A 285 9.59 23.47 4.93
CA TRP A 285 10.95 23.06 5.31
C TRP A 285 12.02 23.88 4.57
N ASN A 286 13.14 24.13 5.24
CA ASN A 286 14.34 24.73 4.68
C ASN A 286 15.18 23.69 3.91
N ILE A 287 14.63 23.20 2.80
CA ILE A 287 15.26 22.27 1.85
C ILE A 287 15.03 22.74 0.41
N ALA A 288 15.77 22.14 -0.52
CA ALA A 288 15.67 22.45 -1.94
C ALA A 288 14.23 22.23 -2.47
N PRO A 289 13.67 23.14 -3.28
CA PRO A 289 12.31 23.00 -3.84
C PRO A 289 12.11 21.68 -4.59
N GLU A 290 13.13 21.22 -5.31
CA GLU A 290 13.10 19.98 -6.07
C GLU A 290 12.97 18.75 -5.16
N GLU A 291 13.58 18.78 -3.98
CA GLU A 291 13.45 17.74 -2.97
C GLU A 291 12.03 17.72 -2.38
N LYS A 292 11.40 18.89 -2.19
CA LYS A 292 10.01 18.99 -1.70
C LYS A 292 9.03 18.32 -2.65
N ILE A 293 9.14 18.63 -3.95
CA ILE A 293 8.31 18.04 -5.00
C ILE A 293 8.50 16.51 -5.04
N MET A 294 9.75 16.05 -4.95
CA MET A 294 10.04 14.62 -4.96
C MET A 294 9.48 13.90 -3.75
N ARG A 295 9.60 14.47 -2.55
CA ARG A 295 9.01 13.91 -1.32
C ARG A 295 7.49 13.79 -1.41
N GLU A 296 6.81 14.80 -1.93
CA GLU A 296 5.36 14.75 -2.17
C GLU A 296 4.98 13.64 -3.15
N ARG A 297 5.64 13.57 -4.32
CA ARG A 297 5.37 12.53 -5.33
C ARG A 297 5.65 11.13 -4.81
N LEU A 298 6.73 10.95 -4.05
CA LEU A 298 7.08 9.66 -3.44
C LEU A 298 6.08 9.25 -2.38
N TRP A 299 5.63 10.16 -1.52
CA TRP A 299 4.59 9.84 -0.54
C TRP A 299 3.34 9.24 -1.20
N TRP A 300 2.82 9.91 -2.23
CA TRP A 300 1.62 9.42 -2.93
C TRP A 300 1.88 8.13 -3.71
N SER A 301 3.08 7.95 -4.26
CA SER A 301 3.48 6.70 -4.92
C SER A 301 3.56 5.52 -3.95
N VAL A 302 4.09 5.76 -2.74
CA VAL A 302 4.14 4.78 -1.64
C VAL A 302 2.72 4.46 -1.18
N TYR A 303 1.90 5.48 -0.96
CA TYR A 303 0.50 5.31 -0.57
C TYR A 303 -0.26 4.42 -1.56
N LEU A 304 -0.13 4.71 -2.86
CA LEU A 304 -0.71 3.90 -3.92
C LEU A 304 -0.21 2.45 -3.86
N ALA A 305 1.10 2.25 -3.91
CA ALA A 305 1.68 0.91 -3.94
C ALA A 305 1.29 0.07 -2.71
N GLU A 306 1.30 0.67 -1.51
CA GLU A 306 0.96 -0.01 -0.26
C GLU A 306 -0.51 -0.39 -0.17
N LYS A 307 -1.43 0.54 -0.49
CA LYS A 307 -2.88 0.31 -0.38
C LYS A 307 -3.35 -0.77 -1.36
N TRP A 308 -2.84 -0.75 -2.58
CA TRP A 308 -3.16 -1.79 -3.56
C TRP A 308 -2.53 -3.13 -3.22
N ALA A 309 -1.30 -3.15 -2.68
CA ALA A 309 -0.66 -4.39 -2.24
C ALA A 309 -1.41 -5.01 -1.04
N SER A 310 -1.67 -4.24 0.02
CA SER A 310 -2.35 -4.73 1.22
C SER A 310 -3.76 -5.26 0.93
N THR A 311 -4.50 -4.57 0.06
CA THR A 311 -5.80 -5.02 -0.46
C THR A 311 -5.70 -6.36 -1.18
N ASN A 312 -4.77 -6.47 -2.14
CA ASN A 312 -4.65 -7.68 -2.97
C ASN A 312 -4.16 -8.90 -2.21
N PHE A 313 -3.28 -8.71 -1.22
CA PHE A 313 -2.81 -9.78 -0.34
C PHE A 313 -3.78 -10.07 0.83
N GLY A 314 -4.78 -9.21 1.05
CA GLY A 314 -5.73 -9.36 2.16
C GLY A 314 -5.10 -9.18 3.54
N VAL A 315 -4.05 -8.35 3.63
CA VAL A 315 -3.34 -8.05 4.89
C VAL A 315 -3.67 -6.63 5.37
N PRO A 316 -3.54 -6.33 6.67
CA PRO A 316 -3.68 -4.97 7.17
C PRO A 316 -2.70 -3.99 6.48
N SER A 317 -3.21 -2.80 6.17
CA SER A 317 -2.39 -1.70 5.64
C SER A 317 -1.43 -1.20 6.73
N GLY A 318 -0.18 -0.94 6.34
CA GLY A 318 0.83 -0.33 7.21
C GLY A 318 0.75 1.20 7.27
N ILE A 319 -0.13 1.81 6.47
CA ILE A 319 -0.29 3.27 6.38
C ILE A 319 -1.71 3.63 6.79
N THR A 320 -1.87 4.66 7.61
CA THR A 320 -3.19 5.25 7.93
C THR A 320 -3.20 6.71 7.48
N LEU A 321 -4.38 7.29 7.26
CA LEU A 321 -4.47 8.73 6.97
C LEU A 321 -3.89 9.58 8.12
N GLU A 322 -4.02 9.12 9.37
CA GLU A 322 -3.46 9.76 10.56
C GLU A 322 -1.92 9.73 10.61
N SER A 323 -1.28 8.87 9.83
CA SER A 323 0.18 8.75 9.77
C SER A 323 0.85 9.79 8.87
N SER A 324 0.12 10.81 8.39
CA SER A 324 0.64 11.81 7.47
C SER A 324 0.06 13.20 7.71
N THR A 325 0.84 14.23 7.39
CA THR A 325 0.38 15.62 7.38
C THR A 325 0.13 16.17 5.97
N TRP A 326 0.28 15.34 4.93
CA TRP A 326 0.03 15.76 3.55
C TRP A 326 -1.45 16.03 3.28
N ASP A 327 -1.74 17.20 2.74
CA ASP A 327 -3.07 17.56 2.26
C ASP A 327 -3.27 17.09 0.83
N TYR A 328 -4.06 16.03 0.68
CA TYR A 328 -4.47 15.46 -0.59
C TYR A 328 -5.10 16.47 -1.57
N ASN A 329 -5.95 17.40 -1.08
CA ASN A 329 -6.65 18.32 -1.98
C ASN A 329 -5.63 19.28 -2.63
N LYS A 330 -4.63 19.72 -1.85
CA LYS A 330 -3.53 20.54 -2.36
C LYS A 330 -2.61 19.74 -3.29
N PHE A 331 -2.39 18.45 -3.02
CA PHE A 331 -1.63 17.60 -3.94
C PHE A 331 -2.28 17.54 -5.33
N ILE A 332 -3.60 17.31 -5.40
CA ILE A 332 -4.31 17.27 -6.69
C ILE A 332 -4.21 18.61 -7.42
N SER A 333 -4.45 19.72 -6.72
CA SER A 333 -4.44 21.04 -7.36
C SER A 333 -3.07 21.36 -7.96
N ASN A 334 -2.00 20.91 -7.31
CA ASN A 334 -0.62 21.21 -7.71
C ASN A 334 -0.06 20.24 -8.77
N ASN A 335 -0.63 19.04 -8.92
CA ASN A 335 -0.11 17.99 -9.80
C ASN A 335 -1.05 17.66 -10.97
N GLY A 336 -1.90 18.61 -11.37
CA GLY A 336 -2.84 18.45 -12.49
C GLY A 336 -2.19 18.09 -13.83
N GLU A 337 -0.89 18.35 -14.00
CA GLU A 337 -0.09 18.01 -15.17
C GLU A 337 0.09 16.49 -15.37
N ILE A 338 -0.12 15.68 -14.32
CA ILE A 338 -0.04 14.22 -14.37
C ILE A 338 -1.44 13.64 -14.05
N PRO A 339 -2.41 13.76 -14.97
CA PRO A 339 -3.83 13.47 -14.69
C PRO A 339 -4.08 11.99 -14.38
N LEU A 340 -3.29 11.08 -14.96
CA LEU A 340 -3.45 9.65 -14.71
C LEU A 340 -3.02 9.28 -13.28
N PHE A 341 -1.83 9.71 -12.85
CA PHE A 341 -1.34 9.50 -11.49
C PHE A 341 -2.28 10.12 -10.44
N THR A 342 -2.65 11.40 -10.61
CA THR A 342 -3.53 12.09 -9.66
C THR A 342 -4.90 11.41 -9.51
N ASN A 343 -5.55 11.03 -10.61
CA ASN A 343 -6.84 10.33 -10.53
C ASN A 343 -6.71 8.91 -9.98
N PHE A 344 -5.56 8.25 -10.14
CA PHE A 344 -5.30 6.96 -9.51
C PHE A 344 -5.16 7.09 -7.99
N ILE A 345 -4.54 8.19 -7.50
CA ILE A 345 -4.53 8.51 -6.06
C ILE A 345 -5.94 8.77 -5.53
N LYS A 346 -6.77 9.54 -6.25
CA LYS A 346 -8.19 9.76 -5.88
C LYS A 346 -8.93 8.44 -5.70
N LEU A 347 -8.80 7.53 -6.67
CA LEU A 347 -9.41 6.21 -6.60
C LEU A 347 -8.86 5.37 -5.43
N THR A 348 -7.56 5.48 -5.16
CA THR A 348 -6.91 4.78 -4.04
C THR A 348 -7.42 5.28 -2.68
N LEU A 349 -7.79 6.55 -2.56
CA LEU A 349 -8.44 7.07 -1.34
C LEU A 349 -9.83 6.50 -1.14
N VAL A 350 -10.61 6.32 -2.21
CA VAL A 350 -11.90 5.60 -2.13
C VAL A 350 -11.65 4.15 -1.69
N LEU A 351 -10.65 3.48 -2.28
CA LEU A 351 -10.26 2.14 -1.86
C LEU A 351 -9.90 2.11 -0.37
N ASP A 352 -9.12 3.06 0.14
CA ASP A 352 -8.73 3.07 1.56
C ASP A 352 -9.92 3.18 2.52
N LYS A 353 -10.90 4.04 2.19
CA LYS A 353 -12.15 4.14 2.95
C LYS A 353 -12.93 2.82 2.94
N VAL A 354 -13.08 2.20 1.76
CA VAL A 354 -13.71 0.88 1.60
C VAL A 354 -12.97 -0.16 2.44
N MET A 355 -11.64 -0.18 2.40
CA MET A 355 -10.87 -1.15 3.15
C MET A 355 -11.00 -0.97 4.66
N THR A 356 -10.97 0.28 5.13
CA THR A 356 -11.05 0.62 6.56
C THR A 356 -12.45 0.33 7.13
N GLU A 357 -13.49 0.77 6.45
CA GLU A 357 -14.86 0.75 6.98
C GLU A 357 -15.63 -0.54 6.67
N LEU A 358 -15.21 -1.31 5.66
CA LEU A 358 -15.92 -2.50 5.21
C LEU A 358 -15.07 -3.78 5.32
N TYR A 359 -13.75 -3.70 5.12
CA TYR A 359 -12.87 -4.88 5.09
C TYR A 359 -11.93 -5.03 6.29
N SER A 360 -11.77 -4.02 7.15
CA SER A 360 -10.94 -4.15 8.35
C SER A 360 -11.46 -5.26 9.24
N PRO A 361 -10.62 -6.02 9.97
CA PRO A 361 -11.08 -7.12 10.82
C PRO A 361 -12.18 -6.71 11.82
N ARG A 362 -12.11 -5.47 12.31
CA ARG A 362 -13.11 -4.89 13.21
C ARG A 362 -14.44 -4.64 12.50
N ALA A 363 -14.43 -3.94 11.37
CA ALA A 363 -15.64 -3.69 10.58
C ALA A 363 -16.25 -4.99 10.05
N TYR A 364 -15.40 -5.90 9.54
CA TYR A 364 -15.80 -7.16 8.93
C TYR A 364 -16.47 -8.12 9.93
N LYS A 365 -16.16 -8.01 11.23
CA LYS A 365 -16.83 -8.78 12.28
C LYS A 365 -18.27 -8.29 12.51
N VAL A 366 -18.50 -6.98 12.49
CA VAL A 366 -19.81 -6.35 12.80
C VAL A 366 -20.73 -6.38 11.58
N ARG A 367 -20.19 -6.19 10.37
CA ARG A 367 -20.97 -6.09 9.12
C ARG A 367 -21.90 -7.28 8.84
N TYR A 368 -21.55 -8.47 9.33
CA TYR A 368 -22.36 -9.67 9.14
C TYR A 368 -23.68 -9.58 9.94
N LEU A 369 -23.66 -8.87 11.06
CA LEU A 369 -24.83 -8.60 11.89
C LEU A 369 -25.61 -7.40 11.39
N ASP A 370 -24.91 -6.35 10.97
CA ASP A 370 -25.50 -5.10 10.50
C ASP A 370 -25.52 -5.01 8.96
N VAL A 371 -26.40 -5.80 8.35
CA VAL A 371 -26.50 -5.94 6.89
C VAL A 371 -26.98 -4.64 6.24
N ALA A 372 -27.95 -3.96 6.84
CA ALA A 372 -28.55 -2.75 6.28
C ALA A 372 -27.51 -1.61 6.17
N THR A 373 -26.78 -1.31 7.25
CA THR A 373 -25.73 -0.27 7.24
C THR A 373 -24.60 -0.63 6.28
N THR A 374 -24.22 -1.92 6.22
CA THR A 374 -23.18 -2.39 5.30
C THR A 374 -23.56 -2.16 3.84
N ILE A 375 -24.81 -2.47 3.46
CA ILE A 375 -25.32 -2.26 2.11
C ILE A 375 -25.39 -0.78 1.79
N ALA A 376 -25.96 0.04 2.71
CA ALA A 376 -26.05 1.48 2.53
C ALA A 376 -24.67 2.11 2.30
N LYS A 377 -23.68 1.69 3.08
CA LYS A 377 -22.31 2.21 2.95
C LYS A 377 -21.63 1.74 1.66
N ALA A 378 -21.88 0.50 1.23
CA ALA A 378 -21.39 0.04 -0.06
C ALA A 378 -22.03 0.80 -1.23
N ASP A 379 -23.32 1.16 -1.14
CA ASP A 379 -24.02 1.96 -2.14
C ASP A 379 -23.51 3.41 -2.19
N GLU A 380 -23.22 4.01 -1.03
CA GLU A 380 -22.55 5.32 -0.94
C GLU A 380 -21.22 5.33 -1.73
N TYR A 381 -20.39 4.31 -1.55
CA TYR A 381 -19.11 4.19 -2.26
C TYR A 381 -19.27 3.85 -3.75
N LEU A 382 -20.29 3.08 -4.15
CA LEU A 382 -20.60 2.87 -5.56
C LEU A 382 -20.97 4.20 -6.24
N SER A 383 -21.77 5.04 -5.58
CA SER A 383 -22.10 6.38 -6.06
C SER A 383 -20.89 7.34 -6.06
N GLU A 384 -19.97 7.22 -5.10
CA GLU A 384 -18.70 7.95 -5.12
C GLU A 384 -17.84 7.55 -6.33
N LEU A 385 -17.76 6.25 -6.67
CA LEU A 385 -17.05 5.77 -7.87
C LEU A 385 -17.69 6.25 -9.18
N GLU A 386 -19.03 6.31 -9.25
CA GLU A 386 -19.74 6.86 -10.41
C GLU A 386 -19.44 8.34 -10.61
N ARG A 387 -19.48 9.14 -9.54
CA ARG A 387 -19.11 10.57 -9.57
C ARG A 387 -17.65 10.75 -9.98
N TRP A 388 -16.73 10.02 -9.36
CA TRP A 388 -15.32 10.05 -9.72
C TRP A 388 -15.11 9.73 -11.21
N ARG A 389 -15.82 8.74 -11.77
CA ARG A 389 -15.74 8.41 -13.21
C ARG A 389 -16.26 9.54 -14.10
N ALA A 390 -17.34 10.20 -13.69
CA ALA A 390 -17.92 11.32 -14.43
C ALA A 390 -17.00 12.56 -14.44
N GLU A 391 -16.22 12.74 -13.38
CA GLU A 391 -15.25 13.85 -13.22
C GLU A 391 -13.91 13.60 -13.93
N LEU A 392 -13.67 12.40 -14.48
CA LEU A 392 -12.42 12.11 -15.20
C LEU A 392 -12.24 13.06 -16.40
N PRO A 393 -11.02 13.59 -16.63
CA PRO A 393 -10.68 14.33 -17.85
C PRO A 393 -10.99 13.51 -19.12
N SER A 394 -11.39 14.19 -20.19
CA SER A 394 -11.76 13.58 -21.48
C SER A 394 -10.71 12.60 -22.01
N GLU A 395 -9.44 12.93 -21.77
CA GLU A 395 -8.25 12.24 -22.29
C GLU A 395 -8.05 10.87 -21.65
N ILE A 396 -8.60 10.64 -20.45
CA ILE A 396 -8.46 9.36 -19.72
C ILE A 396 -9.79 8.68 -19.40
N ARG A 397 -10.93 9.37 -19.65
CA ARG A 397 -12.27 8.91 -19.31
C ARG A 397 -12.70 7.63 -20.04
N GLU A 398 -12.38 7.50 -21.32
CA GLU A 398 -12.77 6.34 -22.13
C GLU A 398 -11.57 5.50 -22.54
N MET A 399 -11.71 4.18 -22.64
CA MET A 399 -10.69 3.29 -23.23
C MET A 399 -10.30 3.68 -24.67
N SER A 400 -11.16 4.45 -25.35
CA SER A 400 -10.95 5.01 -26.69
C SER A 400 -10.29 6.39 -26.71
N ALA A 401 -10.12 7.07 -25.57
CA ALA A 401 -9.89 8.51 -25.49
C ALA A 401 -8.64 9.04 -26.22
N SER A 402 -7.54 8.27 -26.26
CA SER A 402 -6.36 8.65 -27.05
C SER A 402 -6.51 8.24 -28.52
N SER A 403 -5.80 8.96 -29.41
CA SER A 403 -5.81 8.65 -30.84
C SER A 403 -5.37 7.20 -31.09
N ALA A 404 -5.79 6.60 -32.23
CA ALA A 404 -5.47 5.19 -32.51
C ALA A 404 -3.96 4.92 -32.64
N MET A 405 -3.16 5.94 -32.93
CA MET A 405 -1.70 5.87 -33.03
C MET A 405 -0.97 6.10 -31.69
N GLU A 406 -1.65 6.61 -30.66
CA GLU A 406 -1.07 6.88 -29.35
C GLU A 406 -1.19 5.69 -28.39
N LEU A 407 -0.27 5.66 -27.42
CA LEU A 407 -0.31 4.74 -26.30
C LEU A 407 -1.48 5.07 -25.37
N LYS A 408 -2.20 4.04 -24.92
CA LYS A 408 -3.43 4.19 -24.12
C LYS A 408 -3.20 3.74 -22.69
N GLN A 409 -2.71 4.66 -21.86
CA GLN A 409 -2.24 4.37 -20.50
C GLN A 409 -3.38 4.28 -19.46
N ASN A 410 -4.59 4.70 -19.81
CA ASN A 410 -5.72 4.79 -18.88
C ASN A 410 -6.35 3.43 -18.52
N GLY A 411 -6.02 2.34 -19.23
CA GLY A 411 -6.58 1.01 -18.97
C GLY A 411 -6.38 0.53 -17.53
N ILE A 412 -5.26 0.89 -16.90
CA ILE A 412 -4.97 0.52 -15.51
C ILE A 412 -5.96 1.14 -14.51
N LEU A 413 -6.35 2.38 -14.79
CA LEU A 413 -7.27 3.14 -13.94
C LEU A 413 -8.68 2.53 -13.98
N HIS A 414 -9.13 2.11 -15.17
CA HIS A 414 -10.41 1.43 -15.36
C HIS A 414 -10.44 0.05 -14.70
N LEU A 415 -9.35 -0.73 -14.80
CA LEU A 415 -9.25 -2.01 -14.10
C LEU A 415 -9.28 -1.83 -12.58
N ALA A 416 -8.56 -0.83 -12.08
CA ALA A 416 -8.56 -0.49 -10.66
C ALA A 416 -9.98 -0.15 -10.18
N GLU A 417 -10.71 0.69 -10.91
CA GLU A 417 -12.09 1.05 -10.53
C GLU A 417 -13.01 -0.18 -10.51
N LEU A 418 -12.96 -1.01 -11.56
CA LEU A 418 -13.74 -2.25 -11.62
C LEU A 418 -13.41 -3.19 -10.45
N THR A 419 -12.16 -3.18 -9.98
CA THR A 419 -11.74 -3.96 -8.81
C THR A 419 -12.41 -3.45 -7.53
N VAL A 420 -12.43 -2.12 -7.29
CA VAL A 420 -13.14 -1.54 -6.14
C VAL A 420 -14.65 -1.81 -6.23
N SER A 421 -15.26 -1.62 -7.39
CA SER A 421 -16.67 -1.95 -7.64
C SER A 421 -16.99 -3.41 -7.33
N VAL A 422 -16.11 -4.35 -7.70
CA VAL A 422 -16.25 -5.76 -7.36
C VAL A 422 -16.14 -6.03 -5.87
N LEU A 423 -15.24 -5.36 -5.15
CA LEU A 423 -15.16 -5.48 -3.68
C LEU A 423 -16.47 -5.02 -3.02
N LEU A 424 -17.03 -3.90 -3.47
CA LEU A 424 -18.31 -3.38 -2.98
C LEU A 424 -19.48 -4.34 -3.26
N HIS A 425 -19.60 -4.85 -4.49
CA HIS A 425 -20.64 -5.84 -4.78
C HIS A 425 -20.44 -7.14 -4.00
N ARG A 426 -19.20 -7.60 -3.85
CA ARG A 426 -18.85 -8.78 -3.06
C ARG A 426 -19.33 -8.64 -1.62
N ILE A 427 -19.09 -7.48 -1.00
CA ILE A 427 -19.47 -7.31 0.40
C ILE A 427 -20.99 -7.26 0.61
N LYS A 428 -21.75 -6.67 -0.32
CA LYS A 428 -23.22 -6.68 -0.34
C LYS A 428 -23.80 -8.08 -0.43
N LEU A 429 -23.15 -9.00 -1.16
CA LEU A 429 -23.66 -10.34 -1.40
C LEU A 429 -23.25 -11.37 -0.33
N HIS A 430 -22.15 -11.14 0.40
CA HIS A 430 -21.65 -12.08 1.42
C HIS A 430 -22.69 -12.52 2.48
N PRO A 431 -23.57 -11.65 3.03
CA PRO A 431 -24.56 -12.07 4.03
C PRO A 431 -25.54 -13.14 3.51
N ALA A 432 -25.75 -13.23 2.20
CA ALA A 432 -26.62 -14.24 1.59
C ALA A 432 -26.01 -15.65 1.55
N CYS A 433 -24.70 -15.79 1.74
CA CYS A 433 -24.03 -17.10 1.79
C CYS A 433 -24.21 -17.81 3.14
N SER A 434 -24.83 -17.14 4.10
CA SER A 434 -25.10 -17.65 5.44
C SER A 434 -26.21 -18.68 5.45
N ARG A 435 -26.16 -19.65 6.36
CA ARG A 435 -27.23 -20.66 6.55
C ARG A 435 -28.63 -20.06 6.68
N ASN A 436 -28.74 -18.86 7.27
CA ASN A 436 -30.01 -18.19 7.53
C ASN A 436 -30.16 -16.92 6.68
N ASN A 437 -29.74 -16.94 5.40
CA ASN A 437 -29.77 -15.81 4.43
C ASN A 437 -30.40 -14.53 5.00
N ARG A 438 -29.56 -13.54 5.34
CA ARG A 438 -30.00 -12.34 6.08
C ARG A 438 -30.55 -11.23 5.20
N ILE A 439 -30.59 -11.44 3.88
CA ILE A 439 -31.10 -10.48 2.91
C ILE A 439 -32.43 -11.00 2.36
N PRO A 440 -33.52 -10.21 2.45
CA PRO A 440 -34.77 -10.53 1.78
C PRO A 440 -34.56 -10.87 0.30
N ARG A 441 -35.26 -11.88 -0.22
CA ARG A 441 -35.01 -12.41 -1.57
C ARG A 441 -35.12 -11.34 -2.67
N HIS A 442 -36.04 -10.39 -2.53
CA HIS A 442 -36.26 -9.32 -3.50
C HIS A 442 -35.08 -8.31 -3.53
N GLU A 443 -34.58 -7.89 -2.37
CA GLU A 443 -33.38 -7.04 -2.25
C GLU A 443 -32.14 -7.74 -2.79
N LEU A 444 -31.97 -9.02 -2.44
CA LEU A 444 -30.87 -9.83 -2.95
C LEU A 444 -30.89 -9.92 -4.48
N GLN A 445 -32.07 -10.07 -5.09
CA GLN A 445 -32.22 -10.07 -6.55
C GLN A 445 -31.81 -8.72 -7.16
N ALA A 446 -32.18 -7.59 -6.54
CA ALA A 446 -31.78 -6.26 -6.99
C ALA A 446 -30.25 -6.05 -6.90
N HIS A 447 -29.62 -6.41 -5.78
CA HIS A 447 -28.17 -6.32 -5.62
C HIS A 447 -27.40 -7.21 -6.61
N ARG A 448 -27.94 -8.39 -6.91
CA ARG A 448 -27.37 -9.29 -7.92
C ARG A 448 -27.53 -8.74 -9.34
N ALA A 449 -28.65 -8.09 -9.65
CA ALA A 449 -28.83 -7.43 -10.95
C ALA A 449 -27.80 -6.31 -11.16
N GLN A 450 -27.56 -5.46 -10.14
CA GLN A 450 -26.50 -4.45 -10.18
C GLN A 450 -25.11 -5.08 -10.35
N SER A 451 -24.83 -6.16 -9.60
CA SER A 451 -23.57 -6.89 -9.71
C SER A 451 -23.35 -7.46 -11.12
N TYR A 452 -24.42 -7.96 -11.76
CA TYR A 452 -24.37 -8.48 -13.13
C TYR A 452 -24.08 -7.38 -14.16
N ALA A 453 -24.58 -6.16 -13.98
CA ALA A 453 -24.22 -5.03 -14.82
C ALA A 453 -22.72 -4.71 -14.73
N THR A 454 -22.14 -4.76 -13.53
CA THR A 454 -20.68 -4.62 -13.35
C THR A 454 -19.90 -5.78 -13.99
N ILE A 455 -20.42 -7.02 -13.92
CA ILE A 455 -19.84 -8.16 -14.64
C ILE A 455 -19.81 -7.92 -16.15
N GLN A 456 -20.89 -7.38 -16.73
CA GLN A 456 -20.92 -7.02 -18.15
C GLN A 456 -19.88 -5.95 -18.49
N ARG A 457 -19.71 -4.94 -17.63
CA ARG A 457 -18.66 -3.92 -17.76
C ARG A 457 -17.26 -4.52 -17.72
N ILE A 458 -17.00 -5.51 -16.85
CA ILE A 458 -15.69 -6.22 -16.80
C ILE A 458 -15.40 -6.92 -18.13
N VAL A 459 -16.38 -7.61 -18.69
CA VAL A 459 -16.23 -8.30 -19.98
C VAL A 459 -15.99 -7.29 -21.10
N ALA A 460 -16.78 -6.22 -21.16
CA ALA A 460 -16.63 -5.15 -22.15
C ALA A 460 -15.25 -4.47 -22.05
N PHE A 461 -14.81 -4.13 -20.83
CA PHE A 461 -13.48 -3.59 -20.56
C PHE A 461 -12.39 -4.53 -21.09
N THR A 462 -12.46 -5.82 -20.75
CA THR A 462 -11.44 -6.79 -21.18
C THR A 462 -11.37 -6.90 -22.70
N LEU A 463 -12.52 -6.86 -23.38
CA LEU A 463 -12.60 -6.88 -24.85
C LEU A 463 -12.11 -5.58 -25.50
N SER A 464 -12.14 -4.46 -24.77
CA SER A 464 -11.65 -3.16 -25.26
C SER A 464 -10.13 -2.98 -25.12
N ILE A 465 -9.44 -3.89 -24.43
CA ILE A 465 -7.98 -3.83 -24.29
C ILE A 465 -7.34 -4.11 -25.65
N THR A 466 -6.66 -3.10 -26.19
CA THR A 466 -5.94 -3.18 -27.46
C THR A 466 -4.43 -3.36 -27.24
N ASN A 467 -3.67 -3.63 -28.32
CA ASN A 467 -2.21 -3.65 -28.27
C ASN A 467 -1.62 -2.33 -27.75
N SER A 468 -2.23 -1.17 -28.05
CA SER A 468 -1.77 0.13 -27.54
C SER A 468 -1.88 0.26 -26.03
N HIS A 469 -2.76 -0.50 -25.38
CA HIS A 469 -2.85 -0.59 -23.92
C HIS A 469 -1.82 -1.57 -23.36
N ILE A 470 -1.64 -2.73 -23.99
CA ILE A 470 -0.68 -3.76 -23.53
C ILE A 470 0.76 -3.25 -23.53
N LYS A 471 1.08 -2.29 -24.42
CA LYS A 471 2.39 -1.66 -24.54
C LYS A 471 2.69 -0.63 -23.45
N THR A 472 1.73 -0.25 -22.60
CA THR A 472 1.97 0.76 -21.56
C THR A 472 2.49 0.13 -20.28
N PHE A 473 2.90 0.97 -19.33
CA PHE A 473 3.17 0.50 -17.98
C PHE A 473 1.88 0.07 -17.28
N TRP A 474 1.91 -1.15 -16.75
CA TRP A 474 0.90 -1.69 -15.84
C TRP A 474 1.61 -2.14 -14.58
N HIS A 475 1.24 -1.58 -13.44
CA HIS A 475 1.82 -2.01 -12.18
C HIS A 475 1.56 -3.50 -11.92
N THR A 476 2.43 -4.10 -11.11
CA THR A 476 2.34 -5.53 -10.77
C THR A 476 1.02 -5.94 -10.08
N MET A 477 0.28 -5.02 -9.46
CA MET A 477 -1.03 -5.36 -8.85
C MET A 477 -2.09 -5.82 -9.86
N VAL A 478 -1.93 -5.51 -11.14
CA VAL A 478 -2.93 -5.73 -12.20
C VAL A 478 -3.31 -7.21 -12.34
N ARG A 479 -2.35 -8.13 -12.15
CA ARG A 479 -2.64 -9.58 -12.14
C ARG A 479 -3.54 -10.01 -11.00
N TYR A 480 -3.38 -9.42 -9.82
CA TYR A 480 -4.21 -9.68 -8.65
C TYR A 480 -5.59 -9.04 -8.81
N ASN A 481 -5.67 -7.88 -9.45
CA ASN A 481 -6.94 -7.24 -9.81
C ASN A 481 -7.76 -8.15 -10.74
N PHE A 482 -7.20 -8.63 -11.87
CA PHE A 482 -7.87 -9.60 -12.75
C PHE A 482 -8.28 -10.87 -11.99
N SER A 483 -7.42 -11.35 -11.09
CA SER A 483 -7.71 -12.50 -10.26
C SER A 483 -8.90 -12.28 -9.32
N THR A 484 -8.99 -11.09 -8.72
CA THR A 484 -10.10 -10.67 -7.86
C THR A 484 -11.41 -10.57 -8.62
N LEU A 485 -11.39 -10.01 -9.84
CA LEU A 485 -12.54 -10.00 -10.75
C LEU A 485 -12.98 -11.44 -11.07
N PHE A 486 -12.02 -12.33 -11.38
CA PHE A 486 -12.32 -13.72 -11.71
C PHE A 486 -12.96 -14.48 -10.54
N SER A 487 -12.38 -14.37 -9.35
CA SER A 487 -12.97 -14.98 -8.15
C SER A 487 -14.38 -14.45 -7.86
N PHE A 488 -14.67 -13.18 -8.18
CA PHE A 488 -16.02 -12.63 -8.01
C PHE A 488 -17.02 -13.19 -9.02
N LEU A 489 -16.65 -13.36 -10.30
CA LEU A 489 -17.55 -13.98 -11.28
C LEU A 489 -17.85 -15.44 -10.94
N VAL A 490 -16.85 -16.18 -10.45
CA VAL A 490 -17.07 -17.53 -9.91
C VAL A 490 -18.06 -17.46 -8.75
N PHE A 491 -17.77 -16.65 -7.73
CA PHE A 491 -18.66 -16.45 -6.57
C PHE A 491 -20.09 -16.10 -6.98
N PHE A 492 -20.27 -15.18 -7.92
CA PHE A 492 -21.57 -14.77 -8.46
C PHE A 492 -22.29 -15.97 -9.09
N ASN A 493 -21.60 -16.76 -9.92
CA ASN A 493 -22.19 -17.96 -10.51
C ASN A 493 -22.63 -18.97 -9.45
N LEU A 494 -21.81 -19.23 -8.42
CA LEU A 494 -22.09 -20.26 -7.41
C LEU A 494 -23.28 -19.91 -6.52
N THR A 495 -23.50 -18.62 -6.33
CA THR A 495 -24.55 -18.08 -5.46
C THR A 495 -25.82 -17.71 -6.22
N SER A 496 -25.97 -18.21 -7.46
CA SER A 496 -27.15 -17.95 -8.31
C SER A 496 -28.45 -18.37 -7.62
N LEU A 497 -29.47 -17.53 -7.73
CA LEU A 497 -30.78 -17.75 -7.10
C LEU A 497 -31.70 -18.66 -7.93
N THR A 498 -31.39 -18.82 -9.22
CA THR A 498 -32.17 -19.61 -10.16
C THR A 498 -31.26 -20.38 -11.11
N LYS A 499 -31.78 -21.50 -11.64
CA LYS A 499 -31.08 -22.28 -12.69
C LYS A 499 -30.81 -21.44 -13.95
N ARG A 500 -31.71 -20.52 -14.29
CA ARG A 500 -31.53 -19.58 -15.43
C ARG A 500 -30.34 -18.66 -15.21
N GLU A 501 -30.24 -18.04 -14.03
CA GLU A 501 -29.12 -17.17 -13.67
C GLU A 501 -27.79 -17.93 -13.65
N TYR A 502 -27.78 -19.14 -13.10
CA TYR A 502 -26.61 -20.02 -13.10
C TYR A 502 -26.11 -20.31 -14.52
N ASN A 503 -27.00 -20.74 -15.42
CA ASN A 503 -26.62 -21.04 -16.80
C ASN A 503 -26.12 -19.80 -17.54
N ASN A 504 -26.77 -18.65 -17.35
CA ASN A 504 -26.36 -17.39 -17.98
C ASN A 504 -24.99 -16.91 -17.48
N SER A 505 -24.78 -16.89 -16.16
CA SER A 505 -23.51 -16.46 -15.56
C SER A 505 -22.36 -17.43 -15.87
N LYS A 506 -22.65 -18.74 -15.93
CA LYS A 506 -21.68 -19.76 -16.37
C LYS A 506 -21.21 -19.50 -17.80
N LEU A 507 -22.15 -19.24 -18.72
CA LEU A 507 -21.81 -18.94 -20.11
C LEU A 507 -20.94 -17.67 -20.23
N VAL A 508 -21.23 -16.63 -19.45
CA VAL A 508 -20.42 -15.41 -19.40
C VAL A 508 -19.02 -15.71 -18.87
N LEU A 509 -18.91 -16.45 -17.77
CA LEU A 509 -17.63 -16.86 -17.18
C LEU A 509 -16.78 -17.67 -18.16
N GLU A 510 -17.36 -18.65 -18.85
CA GLU A 510 -16.67 -19.48 -19.84
C GLU A 510 -16.19 -18.65 -21.04
N LYS A 511 -17.02 -17.73 -21.55
CA LYS A 511 -16.65 -16.82 -22.63
C LYS A 511 -15.52 -15.89 -22.21
N TRP A 512 -15.64 -15.27 -21.05
CA TRP A 512 -14.64 -14.34 -20.55
C TRP A 512 -13.32 -15.05 -20.22
N ASN A 513 -13.34 -16.28 -19.69
CA ASN A 513 -12.13 -17.08 -19.48
C ASN A 513 -11.39 -17.35 -20.79
N LYS A 514 -12.11 -17.66 -21.90
CA LYS A 514 -11.49 -17.77 -23.22
C LYS A 514 -10.88 -16.46 -23.70
N THR A 515 -11.53 -15.32 -23.45
CA THR A 515 -10.97 -13.99 -23.73
C THR A 515 -9.69 -13.74 -22.94
N LEU A 516 -9.68 -14.05 -21.63
CA LEU A 516 -8.49 -13.93 -20.78
C LEU A 516 -7.35 -14.84 -21.26
N GLN A 517 -7.65 -16.08 -21.67
CA GLN A 517 -6.66 -17.00 -22.26
C GLN A 517 -6.06 -16.47 -23.57
N GLY A 518 -6.86 -15.80 -24.40
CA GLY A 518 -6.37 -15.12 -25.61
C GLY A 518 -5.43 -13.97 -25.23
N LEU A 519 -5.88 -13.11 -24.31
CA LEU A 519 -5.12 -11.95 -23.87
C LEU A 519 -3.82 -12.35 -23.16
N SER A 520 -3.82 -13.41 -22.35
CA SER A 520 -2.64 -13.86 -21.60
C SER A 520 -1.51 -14.37 -22.48
N LYS A 521 -1.79 -14.80 -23.72
CA LYS A 521 -0.75 -15.18 -24.69
C LYS A 521 0.06 -13.98 -25.16
N SER A 522 -0.59 -12.84 -25.35
CA SER A 522 0.06 -11.59 -25.78
C SER A 522 0.59 -10.78 -24.59
N TRP A 523 -0.06 -10.92 -23.42
CA TRP A 523 0.25 -10.18 -22.21
C TRP A 523 0.18 -11.09 -20.97
N PRO A 524 1.22 -11.90 -20.70
CA PRO A 524 1.21 -12.81 -19.55
C PRO A 524 1.12 -12.08 -18.21
N SER A 525 1.84 -10.96 -18.05
CA SER A 525 1.92 -10.21 -16.78
C SER A 525 0.59 -9.59 -16.31
N GLY A 526 -0.42 -9.51 -17.19
CA GLY A 526 -1.78 -9.08 -16.83
C GLY A 526 -2.65 -10.25 -16.38
N PRO A 527 -3.45 -10.86 -17.26
CA PRO A 527 -4.48 -11.83 -16.89
C PRO A 527 -4.00 -13.25 -16.57
N ALA A 528 -2.72 -13.61 -16.70
CA ALA A 528 -2.30 -15.03 -16.60
C ALA A 528 -2.65 -15.67 -15.25
N LEU A 529 -2.52 -14.94 -14.14
CA LEU A 529 -2.89 -15.44 -12.81
C LEU A 529 -4.39 -15.79 -12.72
N ALA A 530 -5.26 -15.00 -13.36
CA ALA A 530 -6.69 -15.30 -13.41
C ALA A 530 -6.98 -16.56 -14.25
N VAL A 531 -6.29 -16.71 -15.38
CA VAL A 531 -6.38 -17.90 -16.25
C VAL A 531 -5.92 -19.15 -15.52
N GLU A 532 -4.79 -19.09 -14.80
CA GLU A 532 -4.26 -20.18 -14.00
C GLU A 532 -5.28 -20.64 -12.96
N ARG A 533 -5.84 -19.71 -12.17
CA ARG A 533 -6.89 -20.03 -11.18
C ARG A 533 -8.12 -20.66 -11.82
N GLY A 534 -8.52 -20.21 -13.01
CA GLY A 534 -9.62 -20.80 -13.77
C GLY A 534 -9.37 -22.23 -14.24
N ASN A 535 -8.11 -22.61 -14.44
CA ASN A 535 -7.70 -23.95 -14.91
C ASN A 535 -7.28 -24.90 -13.77
N THR A 536 -7.10 -24.40 -12.54
CA THR A 536 -6.65 -25.22 -11.40
C THR A 536 -7.71 -26.23 -10.91
N PRO A 537 -7.29 -27.33 -10.23
CA PRO A 537 -8.19 -28.26 -9.55
C PRO A 537 -9.14 -27.59 -8.56
N PHE A 538 -8.82 -26.40 -8.04
CA PHE A 538 -9.73 -25.62 -7.19
C PHE A 538 -11.04 -25.28 -7.92
N ALA A 539 -10.98 -24.97 -9.22
CA ALA A 539 -12.17 -24.79 -10.06
C ALA A 539 -12.92 -26.11 -10.31
N ALA A 540 -12.21 -27.24 -10.39
CA ALA A 540 -12.80 -28.58 -10.56
C ALA A 540 -13.46 -29.11 -9.27
N VAL A 541 -12.82 -28.92 -8.11
CA VAL A 541 -13.35 -29.24 -6.77
C VAL A 541 -14.56 -28.37 -6.47
N LEU A 542 -14.48 -27.06 -6.77
CA LEU A 542 -15.65 -26.20 -6.72
C LEU A 542 -16.74 -26.79 -7.61
N LYS A 543 -16.48 -27.14 -8.87
CA LYS A 543 -17.47 -27.69 -9.81
C LYS A 543 -18.18 -28.95 -9.26
N GLU A 544 -17.45 -29.91 -8.68
CA GLU A 544 -18.03 -31.11 -8.06
C GLU A 544 -18.81 -30.82 -6.75
N GLU A 545 -18.31 -29.93 -5.90
CA GLU A 545 -19.02 -29.51 -4.68
C GLU A 545 -20.24 -28.62 -4.97
N ILE A 546 -20.21 -27.84 -6.05
CA ILE A 546 -21.31 -26.99 -6.51
C ILE A 546 -22.43 -27.85 -7.05
N ASP A 547 -22.13 -28.84 -7.91
CA ASP A 547 -23.15 -29.73 -8.46
C ASP A 547 -23.84 -30.55 -7.35
N SER A 548 -23.15 -30.86 -6.26
CA SER A 548 -23.72 -31.55 -5.09
C SER A 548 -24.44 -30.61 -4.09
N LYS A 549 -23.99 -29.36 -3.89
CA LYS A 549 -24.63 -28.36 -3.01
C LYS A 549 -25.80 -27.59 -3.67
N LEU A 550 -25.83 -27.47 -5.00
CA LEU A 550 -26.94 -26.93 -5.79
C LEU A 550 -28.26 -27.67 -5.51
N VAL A 551 -28.20 -28.96 -5.22
CA VAL A 551 -29.36 -29.78 -4.85
C VAL A 551 -29.98 -29.32 -3.52
N ARG A 552 -29.19 -28.79 -2.58
CA ARG A 552 -29.69 -28.30 -1.28
C ARG A 552 -30.40 -26.95 -1.39
N TYR A 553 -29.82 -25.98 -2.10
CA TYR A 553 -30.43 -24.64 -2.23
C TYR A 553 -31.64 -24.61 -3.18
N MET A 554 -31.73 -25.52 -4.15
CA MET A 554 -32.89 -25.65 -5.04
C MET A 554 -34.00 -26.56 -4.47
N GLY A 555 -33.72 -27.34 -3.41
CA GLY A 555 -34.63 -28.35 -2.87
C GLY A 555 -35.65 -27.87 -1.82
N GLU A 556 -35.38 -26.75 -1.13
CA GLU A 556 -36.21 -26.32 0.02
C GLU A 556 -37.24 -25.21 -0.30
N GLY A 557 -37.28 -24.71 -1.53
CA GLY A 557 -38.19 -23.62 -1.93
C GLY A 557 -39.51 -24.05 -2.59
N GLY A 558 -39.83 -25.34 -2.64
CA GLY A 558 -40.91 -25.86 -3.50
C GLY A 558 -41.98 -26.74 -2.85
N ALA A 559 -41.95 -26.95 -1.53
CA ALA A 559 -42.90 -27.86 -0.87
C ALA A 559 -43.61 -27.18 0.32
N ALA A 560 -44.33 -26.10 0.05
CA ALA A 560 -45.37 -25.61 0.94
C ALA A 560 -46.59 -25.27 0.08
N GLY A 561 -47.53 -26.22 -0.01
CA GLY A 561 -48.81 -26.03 -0.69
C GLY A 561 -49.19 -27.21 -1.58
N VAL A 562 -50.02 -28.08 -1.01
CA VAL A 562 -51.24 -28.71 -1.57
C VAL A 562 -51.33 -30.14 -1.03
N ALA A 563 -52.13 -30.28 0.02
CA ALA A 563 -52.68 -31.56 0.44
C ALA A 563 -53.69 -32.01 -0.61
N GLY A 564 -53.51 -33.23 -1.14
CA GLY A 564 -54.42 -33.86 -2.08
C GLY A 564 -54.24 -35.38 -2.00
N THR A 565 -55.30 -36.05 -1.60
CA THR A 565 -55.47 -37.47 -1.31
C THR A 565 -55.28 -38.40 -2.52
N ASP A 566 -54.55 -39.52 -2.30
CA ASP A 566 -54.52 -40.89 -2.89
C ASP A 566 -55.42 -41.29 -4.09
N PRO A 567 -55.25 -42.48 -4.74
CA PRO A 567 -54.10 -43.41 -4.82
C PRO A 567 -53.85 -43.95 -6.27
N THR A 568 -52.72 -44.64 -6.53
CA THR A 568 -52.63 -45.91 -7.31
C THR A 568 -51.18 -46.27 -7.67
N ALA A 569 -50.90 -47.56 -7.60
CA ALA A 569 -49.59 -48.19 -7.68
C ALA A 569 -49.08 -48.41 -9.12
N SER A 570 -47.76 -48.28 -9.35
CA SER A 570 -47.02 -49.14 -10.30
C SER A 570 -45.48 -49.00 -10.18
N LYS A 571 -44.84 -50.10 -9.75
CA LYS A 571 -43.52 -50.63 -10.15
C LYS A 571 -42.27 -49.72 -10.06
N ARG A 572 -41.55 -49.82 -8.93
CA ARG A 572 -40.09 -49.51 -8.84
C ARG A 572 -39.24 -50.79 -8.96
N LYS A 573 -38.32 -50.81 -9.93
CA LYS A 573 -37.23 -51.80 -10.06
C LYS A 573 -36.14 -51.52 -9.02
N ARG A 574 -35.62 -52.59 -8.41
CA ARG A 574 -34.54 -52.64 -7.41
C ARG A 574 -33.16 -52.29 -8.00
N VAL A 575 -32.34 -51.58 -7.23
CA VAL A 575 -30.87 -51.46 -7.36
C VAL A 575 -30.26 -51.80 -5.98
N PRO A 576 -29.13 -52.54 -5.89
CA PRO A 576 -28.73 -53.24 -4.66
C PRO A 576 -28.01 -52.36 -3.63
N LYS A 577 -28.13 -52.76 -2.35
CA LYS A 577 -27.47 -52.16 -1.17
C LYS A 577 -25.94 -52.36 -1.20
N ARG A 578 -25.18 -51.30 -0.90
CA ARG A 578 -23.76 -51.39 -0.49
C ARG A 578 -23.66 -51.91 0.96
N PRO A 579 -22.60 -52.66 1.33
CA PRO A 579 -22.38 -53.13 2.69
C PRO A 579 -21.77 -52.02 3.59
N ALA A 580 -21.98 -52.15 4.90
CA ALA A 580 -21.52 -51.23 5.95
C ALA A 580 -19.99 -51.28 6.16
N PRO A 581 -19.35 -50.21 6.65
CA PRO A 581 -17.92 -50.19 6.98
C PRO A 581 -17.64 -50.87 8.33
N PRO A 582 -16.45 -51.48 8.54
CA PRO A 582 -16.05 -52.06 9.81
C PRO A 582 -15.48 -51.02 10.80
N ALA A 583 -15.49 -51.37 12.09
CA ALA A 583 -15.07 -50.58 13.25
C ALA A 583 -13.54 -50.26 13.29
N PRO A 584 -13.09 -49.23 14.04
CA PRO A 584 -11.69 -48.85 14.10
C PRO A 584 -10.88 -49.71 15.09
N LEU A 585 -9.66 -50.09 14.69
CA LEU A 585 -8.67 -50.80 15.52
C LEU A 585 -7.56 -49.87 16.03
N VAL A 586 -7.10 -50.22 17.23
CA VAL A 586 -6.13 -49.60 18.17
C VAL A 586 -4.70 -49.49 17.58
N PRO A 587 -3.87 -48.50 17.98
CA PRO A 587 -2.52 -48.32 17.43
C PRO A 587 -1.45 -49.16 18.15
N ILE A 588 -0.51 -49.73 17.40
CA ILE A 588 0.71 -50.38 17.92
C ILE A 588 1.97 -49.73 17.33
N LYS A 589 2.93 -49.51 18.24
CA LYS A 589 4.29 -48.97 18.14
C LYS A 589 5.14 -49.44 16.95
N GLY A 590 6.05 -48.57 16.50
CA GLY A 590 7.40 -49.02 16.09
C GLY A 590 8.15 -48.19 15.05
N VAL A 591 9.19 -47.50 15.53
CA VAL A 591 10.51 -47.26 14.87
C VAL A 591 10.61 -46.20 13.76
N HIS A 592 11.21 -45.05 14.12
CA HIS A 592 11.95 -44.16 13.22
C HIS A 592 13.45 -44.19 13.60
N PRO A 593 14.39 -44.11 12.63
CA PRO A 593 15.80 -43.90 12.91
C PRO A 593 16.14 -42.41 13.12
N ARG A 594 17.13 -42.19 13.98
CA ARG A 594 17.65 -40.92 14.52
C ARG A 594 18.71 -40.25 13.62
N LEU A 595 18.95 -38.97 13.91
CA LEU A 595 20.24 -38.25 14.19
C LEU A 595 20.11 -36.81 13.62
N ASP A 596 20.48 -35.69 14.25
CA ASP A 596 21.06 -35.37 15.57
C ASP A 596 21.01 -33.84 15.78
N SER A 597 20.85 -33.39 17.04
CA SER A 597 21.61 -32.27 17.66
C SER A 597 21.11 -31.98 19.10
N THR A 598 21.91 -32.47 20.05
CA THR A 598 22.25 -32.03 21.43
C THR A 598 21.55 -30.76 21.99
N ASN A 599 20.72 -30.81 23.06
CA ASN A 599 20.99 -30.84 24.54
C ASN A 599 21.85 -29.67 25.06
N THR A 600 21.51 -28.90 26.10
CA THR A 600 21.10 -29.17 27.53
C THR A 600 20.59 -27.85 28.17
N ALA A 601 19.89 -27.71 29.31
CA ALA A 601 19.11 -28.52 30.25
C ALA A 601 18.63 -27.59 31.41
N SER A 602 17.52 -27.96 32.08
CA SER A 602 17.22 -27.83 33.54
C SER A 602 15.81 -27.26 33.83
N GLN A 603 14.84 -28.13 34.16
CA GLN A 603 14.41 -28.58 35.51
C GLN A 603 13.29 -27.68 36.09
N LEU A 604 12.03 -28.14 36.05
CA LEU A 604 11.30 -28.87 37.10
C LEU A 604 10.77 -27.96 38.23
N LEU A 605 9.45 -27.77 38.27
CA LEU A 605 8.56 -28.13 39.40
C LEU A 605 7.18 -27.47 39.22
N ASP A 606 6.15 -28.31 39.22
CA ASP A 606 4.78 -27.94 39.58
C ASP A 606 4.43 -28.80 40.81
N PRO A 607 3.78 -28.23 41.85
CA PRO A 607 2.54 -28.87 42.25
C PRO A 607 1.43 -27.89 42.63
N THR A 608 0.24 -28.29 42.21
CA THR A 608 -1.10 -27.84 42.61
C THR A 608 -1.32 -27.73 44.14
N ALA A 609 -1.88 -26.60 44.60
CA ALA A 609 -2.91 -26.55 45.65
C ALA A 609 -3.55 -25.15 45.83
N ARG A 610 -4.84 -25.06 45.46
CA ARG A 610 -5.96 -24.26 46.03
C ARG A 610 -5.64 -23.04 46.93
N SER A 611 -6.11 -21.86 46.53
CA SER A 611 -7.21 -21.09 47.18
C SER A 611 -7.35 -19.70 46.53
N GLY A 612 -8.57 -19.37 46.07
CA GLY A 612 -8.97 -17.97 45.80
C GLY A 612 -9.34 -17.24 47.11
N PRO A 613 -9.72 -15.95 47.08
CA PRO A 613 -10.86 -15.52 46.27
C PRO A 613 -10.79 -14.13 45.59
N ALA A 614 -11.60 -14.03 44.54
CA ALA A 614 -12.41 -12.91 44.01
C ALA A 614 -12.07 -11.44 44.39
N LEU A 615 -11.90 -10.62 43.35
CA LEU A 615 -12.06 -9.15 43.36
C LEU A 615 -13.53 -8.78 43.05
N PRO A 616 -14.14 -7.77 43.73
CA PRO A 616 -15.53 -7.41 43.52
C PRO A 616 -15.74 -6.28 42.50
N LEU A 617 -16.85 -6.36 41.78
CA LEU A 617 -17.49 -5.28 41.02
C LEU A 617 -18.48 -4.52 41.92
N ARG A 618 -18.38 -3.18 41.87
CA ARG A 618 -19.40 -2.12 42.08
C ARG A 618 -20.25 -2.11 43.36
N PHE A 619 -20.41 -0.92 43.95
CA PHE A 619 -21.74 -0.35 44.27
C PHE A 619 -21.73 1.19 44.36
N PHE A 620 -22.86 1.76 43.92
CA PHE A 620 -23.34 3.15 43.97
C PHE A 620 -23.70 3.63 45.38
N ALA A 621 -23.78 4.96 45.59
CA ALA A 621 -24.98 5.73 46.02
C ALA A 621 -24.57 7.11 46.59
N ASN A 622 -24.99 8.21 45.95
CA ASN A 622 -26.12 9.12 46.28
C ASN A 622 -25.83 10.09 47.43
N THR A 623 -25.96 11.40 47.26
CA THR A 623 -27.19 12.23 47.30
C THR A 623 -26.73 13.71 47.17
N SER A 624 -27.47 14.73 46.75
CA SER A 624 -28.86 14.96 46.28
C SER A 624 -28.98 16.45 45.86
N ASN A 625 -29.90 16.72 44.92
CA ASN A 625 -30.78 17.89 44.75
C ASN A 625 -30.21 19.31 44.61
N ASP A 626 -30.55 20.02 43.53
CA ASP A 626 -31.85 20.71 43.41
C ASP A 626 -32.17 21.08 41.95
N ASP A 627 -33.46 20.94 41.63
CA ASP A 627 -34.13 21.20 40.37
C ASP A 627 -34.25 22.70 40.05
N ASN A 628 -34.20 23.07 38.77
CA ASN A 628 -34.95 24.21 38.23
C ASN A 628 -34.87 24.24 36.70
N ASP A 629 -35.93 23.78 36.05
CA ASP A 629 -36.44 24.37 34.83
C ASP A 629 -37.93 24.02 34.75
N ASP A 630 -38.81 25.00 34.89
CA ASP A 630 -40.11 24.89 34.26
C ASP A 630 -40.70 26.22 33.80
N ASN A 631 -41.31 26.11 32.63
CA ASN A 631 -41.75 27.16 31.75
C ASN A 631 -42.98 27.93 32.24
N ASN A 632 -43.05 29.17 31.77
CA ASN A 632 -44.11 30.12 32.03
C ASN A 632 -45.15 30.12 30.88
N ARG A 633 -46.44 30.18 31.27
CA ARG A 633 -47.64 30.73 30.55
C ARG A 633 -48.42 29.80 29.60
N LYS A 634 -49.66 29.43 29.98
CA LYS A 634 -50.98 30.14 29.77
C LYS A 634 -51.37 30.10 28.28
N GLU A 635 -52.49 29.57 27.82
CA GLU A 635 -53.88 29.47 28.31
C GLU A 635 -54.53 28.13 27.95
#